data_AF-A0A945T5A8-F1
#
_entry.id   AF-A0A945T5A8-F1
#
_cell.length_a   1.000
_cell.length_b   1.000
_cell.length_c   1.000
_cell.angle_alpha   90.00
_cell.angle_beta   90.00
_cell.angle_gamma   90.00
#
_symmetry.space_group_name_H-M   'P 1'
#
loop_
_entity.id
_entity.type
_entity.pdbx_description
1 polymer ?
#
loop_
_entity_poly.entity_id
_entity_poly.type
_entity_poly.pdbx_seq_one_letter_code
_entity_poly.pdbx_strand_id
1 'polypeptide(L)'
;MAPPGSGFQLKGPESQMRGGRSTKAESLLAHTIKQTESSIIRSEKSRVDKVLLNFLNETGGAGLATINSKQMVPKYNKEGVLMYPQDMSQEDGVGFMTIRADGKEHKLTFPGERGKRISEALKNVDGQQLGPILKTTGKINRFLSQANTSWNPGFTVTNAIRDVQTAAIQLQDTPLQGKGAATVKDAPMAYLGIYRAMSKDSVKLGGSKKLRSAKWSKLWEEFRQEGGKVGWADLHSDVLDAEANLKKMLDRKKPGAVNWTKDKAVAMGEYLERLNMSIENAVRLSAYHQGKKQGLSKPQAAKLARELTVDFNRGGSAKESMNALYMFANAGVQGSTRTLRALKNRKVQAIAGSIVATGFMLDQTNRMMSPEDEEGNSIYDAIPDHVKERNLIIVPPGSAEEADFYKIPLPYGWNVPFVVGSLIGEHMGFEPNPEAELADTTGRLLDAALGSFIPVDLGSKTGLVPSVARPFAEIAINEDWKGSPIQQEENPFNSGIIPDSHRPFKNDEGLMVDLFKDINEATGGDEFHSGAVDVSGASAQYILEFAAGGAGKFLLNTVDTAASAIDPEKEMEAHKVPFVRKVKGKFWEGHHRSRYYELKEKILPYKKEFGSLDKADFRGKAQWRKKNKVWSERIDRFKESERDLRKLRKAIRRPGVTQKTKMEKMRGINAIYKEFAGAWRNDEKEHGE
;
A
#
# COMPACT_ATOMS: atom_id res chain seq x y z
N MET A 1 0.82 10.44 -36.84
CA MET A 1 -0.46 9.78 -36.45
C MET A 1 -1.18 10.69 -35.48
N ALA A 2 -2.51 10.73 -35.55
CA ALA A 2 -3.31 11.58 -34.69
C ALA A 2 -3.42 10.96 -33.29
N PRO A 3 -2.98 11.66 -32.23
CA PRO A 3 -3.31 11.24 -30.87
C PRO A 3 -4.82 11.29 -30.68
N PRO A 4 -5.42 10.43 -29.84
CA PRO A 4 -6.87 10.39 -29.61
C PRO A 4 -7.44 11.66 -28.95
N GLY A 5 -6.58 12.62 -28.56
CA GLY A 5 -6.95 13.88 -27.91
C GLY A 5 -6.53 13.93 -26.44
N SER A 6 -7.05 14.89 -25.67
CA SER A 6 -6.73 15.10 -24.24
C SER A 6 -8.01 15.23 -23.42
N GLY A 7 -8.18 14.38 -22.43
CA GLY A 7 -9.42 14.27 -21.64
C GLY A 7 -10.60 13.98 -22.57
N PHE A 8 -11.73 14.66 -22.38
CA PHE A 8 -12.87 14.49 -23.30
C PHE A 8 -12.64 15.13 -24.68
N GLN A 9 -11.61 15.96 -24.87
CA GLN A 9 -11.38 16.60 -26.16
C GLN A 9 -10.87 15.57 -27.17
N LEU A 10 -11.63 15.35 -28.24
CA LEU A 10 -11.26 14.53 -29.39
C LEU A 10 -10.25 15.25 -30.30
N LYS A 11 -9.22 14.52 -30.76
CA LYS A 11 -8.35 14.92 -31.88
C LYS A 11 -8.30 13.79 -32.92
N GLY A 12 -8.29 14.13 -34.21
CA GLY A 12 -8.27 13.17 -35.31
C GLY A 12 -7.36 13.56 -36.47
N PRO A 13 -7.23 12.70 -37.51
CA PRO A 13 -6.50 13.01 -38.74
C PRO A 13 -6.95 14.32 -39.41
N GLU A 14 -8.23 14.62 -39.31
CA GLU A 14 -8.87 15.87 -39.72
C GLU A 14 -8.47 17.08 -38.85
N SER A 15 -7.92 16.86 -37.66
CA SER A 15 -7.32 17.87 -36.78
C SER A 15 -5.79 17.99 -36.99
N GLN A 16 -5.20 17.15 -37.85
CA GLN A 16 -3.76 17.15 -38.14
C GLN A 16 -3.49 17.63 -39.56
N MET A 17 -2.44 18.43 -39.71
CA MET A 17 -1.90 18.81 -41.02
C MET A 17 -1.24 17.58 -41.66
N ARG A 18 -1.66 17.20 -42.88
CA ARG A 18 -1.01 16.13 -43.65
C ARG A 18 0.32 16.63 -44.23
N GLY A 19 1.41 16.48 -43.49
CA GLY A 19 2.75 16.95 -43.88
C GLY A 19 3.69 15.89 -44.48
N GLY A 20 3.24 14.65 -44.68
CA GLY A 20 4.13 13.53 -45.04
C GLY A 20 5.05 13.10 -43.88
N ARG A 21 5.76 11.97 -44.04
CA ARG A 21 6.68 11.40 -43.05
C ARG A 21 8.09 11.33 -43.64
N SER A 22 9.09 11.84 -42.93
CA SER A 22 10.51 11.84 -43.35
C SER A 22 11.34 10.67 -42.79
N THR A 23 10.76 9.82 -41.94
CA THR A 23 11.45 8.70 -41.26
C THR A 23 10.90 7.34 -41.68
N LYS A 24 11.73 6.28 -41.62
CA LYS A 24 11.34 4.88 -41.91
C LYS A 24 10.21 4.41 -41.00
N ALA A 25 9.21 3.70 -41.53
CA ALA A 25 8.07 3.17 -40.78
C ALA A 25 8.50 2.22 -39.64
N GLU A 26 7.94 2.39 -38.44
CA GLU A 26 8.09 1.42 -37.34
C GLU A 26 7.19 0.19 -37.62
N SER A 27 7.23 -0.81 -36.75
CA SER A 27 6.42 -2.06 -36.82
C SER A 27 4.98 -1.80 -37.28
N LEU A 28 4.60 -2.38 -38.43
CA LEU A 28 3.27 -2.23 -39.00
C LEU A 28 2.18 -2.73 -38.05
N LEU A 29 2.43 -3.83 -37.34
CA LEU A 29 1.53 -4.43 -36.36
C LEU A 29 1.28 -3.49 -35.16
N ALA A 30 2.34 -2.89 -34.63
CA ALA A 30 2.22 -1.92 -33.52
C ALA A 30 1.39 -0.71 -33.94
N HIS A 31 1.58 -0.25 -35.18
CA HIS A 31 0.79 0.82 -35.78
C HIS A 31 -0.69 0.45 -35.95
N THR A 32 -1.01 -0.75 -36.42
CA THR A 32 -2.40 -1.23 -36.56
C THR A 32 -3.10 -1.39 -35.21
N ILE A 33 -2.41 -1.92 -34.20
CA ILE A 33 -2.95 -2.04 -32.83
C ILE A 33 -3.25 -0.66 -32.27
N LYS A 34 -2.27 0.26 -32.32
CA LYS A 34 -2.43 1.64 -31.84
C LYS A 34 -3.55 2.39 -32.55
N GLN A 35 -3.73 2.17 -33.85
CA GLN A 35 -4.81 2.80 -34.62
C GLN A 35 -6.19 2.25 -34.24
N THR A 36 -6.28 0.94 -34.01
CA THR A 36 -7.49 0.28 -33.51
C THR A 36 -7.88 0.85 -32.13
N GLU A 37 -6.94 0.88 -31.19
CA GLU A 37 -7.13 1.44 -29.85
C GLU A 37 -7.55 2.91 -29.90
N SER A 38 -6.84 3.73 -30.69
CA SER A 38 -7.16 5.15 -30.85
C SER A 38 -8.55 5.34 -31.44
N SER A 39 -9.05 4.41 -32.26
CA SER A 39 -10.40 4.47 -32.82
C SER A 39 -11.46 4.08 -31.80
N ILE A 40 -11.20 3.05 -30.98
CA ILE A 40 -12.06 2.67 -29.84
C ILE A 40 -12.17 3.82 -28.84
N ILE A 41 -11.04 4.40 -28.42
CA ILE A 41 -11.00 5.54 -27.48
C ILE A 41 -11.78 6.72 -28.05
N ARG A 42 -11.59 7.04 -29.34
CA ARG A 42 -12.33 8.14 -29.99
C ARG A 42 -13.84 7.88 -30.04
N SER A 43 -14.25 6.64 -30.30
CA SER A 43 -15.66 6.25 -30.29
C SER A 43 -16.30 6.48 -28.91
N GLU A 44 -15.64 6.03 -27.84
CA GLU A 44 -16.13 6.23 -26.46
C GLU A 44 -16.13 7.70 -26.05
N LYS A 45 -15.09 8.47 -26.40
CA LYS A 45 -15.07 9.92 -26.15
C LYS A 45 -16.21 10.65 -26.87
N SER A 46 -16.52 10.26 -28.11
CA SER A 46 -17.64 10.86 -28.84
C SER A 46 -18.99 10.58 -28.16
N ARG A 47 -19.15 9.40 -27.53
CA ARG A 47 -20.33 9.08 -26.72
C ARG A 47 -20.44 10.05 -25.53
N VAL A 48 -19.34 10.33 -24.84
CA VAL A 48 -19.31 11.27 -23.71
C VAL A 48 -19.59 12.71 -24.17
N ASP A 49 -18.98 13.14 -25.27
CA ASP A 49 -19.19 14.46 -25.86
C ASP A 49 -20.67 14.71 -26.21
N LYS A 50 -21.35 13.70 -26.76
CA LYS A 50 -22.79 13.75 -27.04
C LYS A 50 -23.62 13.91 -25.76
N VAL A 51 -23.30 13.14 -24.71
CA VAL A 51 -23.99 13.24 -23.42
C VAL A 51 -23.80 14.63 -22.80
N LEU A 52 -22.57 15.16 -22.85
CA LEU A 52 -22.28 16.51 -22.35
C LEU A 52 -23.00 17.59 -23.16
N LEU A 53 -23.01 17.49 -24.49
CA LEU A 53 -23.72 18.42 -25.35
C LEU A 53 -25.23 18.42 -25.08
N ASN A 54 -25.83 17.23 -24.98
CA ASN A 54 -27.25 17.09 -24.67
C ASN A 54 -27.58 17.70 -23.30
N PHE A 55 -26.77 17.41 -22.28
CA PHE A 55 -26.94 18.02 -20.95
C PHE A 55 -26.88 19.56 -21.00
N LEU A 56 -25.92 20.13 -21.73
CA LEU A 56 -25.82 21.58 -21.88
C LEU A 56 -27.00 22.17 -22.67
N ASN A 57 -27.47 21.50 -23.71
CA ASN A 57 -28.64 21.94 -24.47
C ASN A 57 -29.92 21.90 -23.62
N GLU A 58 -30.17 20.80 -22.91
CA GLU A 58 -31.36 20.61 -22.07
C GLU A 58 -31.42 21.60 -20.90
N THR A 59 -30.26 22.00 -20.38
CA THR A 59 -30.17 22.92 -19.24
C THR A 59 -29.99 24.39 -19.66
N GLY A 60 -30.01 24.69 -20.96
CA GLY A 60 -29.73 26.04 -21.48
C GLY A 60 -28.33 26.54 -21.10
N GLY A 61 -27.38 25.63 -20.93
CA GLY A 61 -26.03 25.88 -20.45
C GLY A 61 -25.91 26.11 -18.94
N ALA A 62 -27.01 26.24 -18.20
CA ALA A 62 -27.08 26.44 -16.74
C ALA A 62 -26.10 27.48 -16.14
N GLY A 63 -25.64 28.45 -16.94
CA GLY A 63 -24.55 29.37 -16.57
C GLY A 63 -23.16 28.69 -16.42
N LEU A 64 -23.02 27.42 -16.78
CA LEU A 64 -21.78 26.64 -16.74
C LEU A 64 -20.93 26.83 -18.00
N ALA A 65 -21.56 26.81 -19.18
CA ALA A 65 -20.86 26.96 -20.45
C ALA A 65 -21.77 27.49 -21.57
N THR A 66 -21.20 28.28 -22.48
CA THR A 66 -21.83 28.68 -23.74
C THR A 66 -21.36 27.79 -24.89
N ILE A 67 -22.30 27.37 -25.74
CA ILE A 67 -22.00 26.52 -26.90
C ILE A 67 -21.84 27.42 -28.13
N ASN A 68 -20.61 27.55 -28.60
CA ASN A 68 -20.29 28.26 -29.83
C ASN A 68 -20.01 27.25 -30.94
N SER A 69 -20.92 27.13 -31.91
CA SER A 69 -20.66 26.40 -33.16
C SER A 69 -19.97 27.34 -34.15
N LYS A 70 -18.65 27.52 -34.05
CA LYS A 70 -17.90 28.15 -35.14
C LYS A 70 -17.61 27.09 -36.20
N GLN A 71 -18.09 27.30 -37.42
CA GLN A 71 -17.63 26.55 -38.58
C GLN A 71 -16.17 26.96 -38.84
N MET A 72 -15.23 26.02 -38.77
CA MET A 72 -13.82 26.29 -39.05
C MET A 72 -13.69 26.75 -40.51
N VAL A 73 -13.36 28.03 -40.71
CA VAL A 73 -13.08 28.54 -42.06
C VAL A 73 -11.63 28.19 -42.40
N PRO A 74 -11.38 27.40 -43.45
CA PRO A 74 -10.02 27.05 -43.82
C PRO A 74 -9.25 28.30 -44.27
N LYS A 75 -7.98 28.41 -43.89
CA LYS A 75 -7.03 29.45 -44.30
C LYS A 75 -5.78 28.80 -44.87
N TYR A 76 -5.22 29.34 -45.93
CA TYR A 76 -3.92 28.88 -46.44
C TYR A 76 -2.78 29.42 -45.57
N ASN A 77 -1.76 28.59 -45.29
CA ASN A 77 -0.50 29.08 -44.72
C ASN A 77 0.34 29.78 -45.79
N LYS A 78 1.48 30.35 -45.39
CA LYS A 78 2.41 31.04 -46.29
C LYS A 78 2.96 30.12 -47.38
N GLU A 79 2.94 28.81 -47.15
CA GLU A 79 3.38 27.76 -48.06
C GLU A 79 2.26 27.21 -48.96
N GLY A 80 1.06 27.81 -48.95
CA GLY A 80 -0.07 27.40 -49.81
C GLY A 80 -0.79 26.12 -49.37
N VAL A 81 -0.53 25.64 -48.16
CA VAL A 81 -1.20 24.49 -47.55
C VAL A 81 -2.48 24.95 -46.86
N LEU A 82 -3.60 24.30 -47.19
CA LEU A 82 -4.88 24.52 -46.54
C LEU A 82 -4.77 24.15 -45.05
N MET A 83 -4.90 25.16 -44.18
CA MET A 83 -4.97 25.02 -42.73
C MET A 83 -6.40 25.20 -42.24
N TYR A 84 -6.76 24.49 -41.18
CA TYR A 84 -7.90 24.82 -40.33
C TYR A 84 -7.33 25.48 -39.06
N PRO A 85 -7.29 26.83 -38.97
CA PRO A 85 -6.73 27.50 -37.80
C PRO A 85 -7.59 27.15 -36.58
N GLN A 86 -7.01 26.48 -35.58
CA GLN A 86 -7.66 26.34 -34.28
C GLN A 86 -7.74 27.74 -33.65
N ASP A 87 -8.95 28.24 -33.47
CA ASP A 87 -9.21 29.48 -32.73
C ASP A 87 -8.92 29.25 -31.24
N MET A 88 -7.63 29.27 -30.90
CA MET A 88 -7.07 29.14 -29.56
C MET A 88 -6.91 30.51 -28.88
N SER A 89 -7.70 31.53 -29.25
CA SER A 89 -7.75 32.75 -28.46
C SER A 89 -8.19 32.38 -27.03
N GLN A 90 -7.22 32.31 -26.12
CA GLN A 90 -7.48 32.27 -24.69
C GLN A 90 -7.79 33.70 -24.29
N GLU A 91 -9.05 33.97 -24.00
CA GLU A 91 -9.36 35.11 -23.15
C GLU A 91 -8.90 34.75 -21.73
N ASP A 92 -8.10 35.63 -21.12
CA ASP A 92 -7.62 35.41 -19.76
C ASP A 92 -8.80 35.22 -18.80
N GLY A 93 -8.73 34.15 -18.00
CA GLY A 93 -9.78 33.81 -17.04
C GLY A 93 -10.96 33.00 -17.61
N VAL A 94 -10.97 32.65 -18.90
CA VAL A 94 -12.04 31.86 -19.52
C VAL A 94 -11.55 30.45 -19.89
N GLY A 95 -12.29 29.43 -19.43
CA GLY A 95 -12.08 28.05 -19.85
C GLY A 95 -12.67 27.79 -21.22
N PHE A 96 -12.08 26.91 -22.02
CA PHE A 96 -12.70 26.45 -23.26
C PHE A 96 -12.50 24.96 -23.43
N MET A 97 -13.34 24.30 -24.22
CA MET A 97 -13.19 22.91 -24.62
C MET A 97 -13.79 22.71 -26.00
N THR A 98 -13.19 21.85 -26.80
CA THR A 98 -13.78 21.43 -28.06
C THR A 98 -14.33 20.02 -27.88
N ILE A 99 -15.59 19.83 -28.27
CA ILE A 99 -16.22 18.51 -28.31
C ILE A 99 -16.68 18.20 -29.74
N ARG A 100 -16.88 16.92 -30.04
CA ARG A 100 -17.36 16.49 -31.35
C ARG A 100 -18.58 15.58 -31.24
N ALA A 101 -19.70 16.07 -31.75
CA ALA A 101 -20.98 15.37 -31.79
C ALA A 101 -21.51 15.41 -33.23
N ASP A 102 -22.05 14.28 -33.69
CA ASP A 102 -22.71 14.15 -35.00
C ASP A 102 -21.89 14.68 -36.19
N GLY A 103 -20.57 14.44 -36.13
CA GLY A 103 -19.61 14.85 -37.16
C GLY A 103 -19.19 16.32 -37.08
N LYS A 104 -19.86 17.16 -36.28
CA LYS A 104 -19.59 18.59 -36.11
C LYS A 104 -18.77 18.88 -34.86
N GLU A 105 -17.91 19.88 -34.97
CA GLU A 105 -17.08 20.37 -33.87
C GLU A 105 -17.81 21.52 -33.15
N HIS A 106 -17.89 21.46 -31.82
CA HIS A 106 -18.51 22.48 -30.99
C HIS A 106 -17.49 23.02 -30.00
N LYS A 107 -17.34 24.35 -29.90
CA LYS A 107 -16.50 25.02 -28.89
C LYS A 107 -17.37 25.39 -27.69
N LEU A 108 -17.14 24.71 -26.57
CA LEU A 108 -17.70 25.05 -25.27
C LEU A 108 -16.81 26.12 -24.62
N THR A 109 -17.42 27.19 -24.12
CA THR A 109 -16.71 28.26 -23.39
C THR A 109 -17.26 28.35 -21.98
N PHE A 110 -16.39 28.23 -20.99
CA PHE A 110 -16.72 28.16 -19.56
C PHE A 110 -16.26 29.47 -18.88
N PRO A 111 -17.18 30.37 -18.51
CA PRO A 111 -16.80 31.69 -17.99
C PRO A 111 -16.19 31.64 -16.58
N GLY A 112 -15.27 32.57 -16.32
CA GLY A 112 -14.62 32.82 -15.03
C GLY A 112 -13.67 31.73 -14.55
N GLU A 113 -12.98 31.96 -13.43
CA GLU A 113 -11.99 31.03 -12.87
C GLU A 113 -12.56 29.64 -12.55
N ARG A 114 -13.82 29.59 -12.10
CA ARG A 114 -14.53 28.31 -11.88
C ARG A 114 -14.71 27.57 -13.20
N GLY A 115 -15.12 28.27 -14.26
CA GLY A 115 -15.25 27.71 -15.60
C GLY A 115 -13.91 27.23 -16.16
N LYS A 116 -12.84 28.00 -15.97
CA LYS A 116 -11.46 27.59 -16.31
C LYS A 116 -11.10 26.26 -15.64
N ARG A 117 -11.26 26.15 -14.32
CA ARG A 117 -10.99 24.89 -13.57
C ARG A 117 -11.85 23.72 -14.05
N ILE A 118 -13.12 23.94 -14.38
CA ILE A 118 -13.99 22.89 -14.94
C ILE A 118 -13.45 22.44 -16.31
N SER A 119 -13.13 23.38 -17.20
CA SER A 119 -12.60 23.06 -18.52
C SER A 119 -11.26 22.32 -18.46
N GLU A 120 -10.38 22.71 -17.53
CA GLU A 120 -9.11 22.04 -17.27
C GLU A 120 -9.33 20.64 -16.69
N ALA A 121 -10.26 20.47 -15.75
CA ALA A 121 -10.59 19.16 -15.21
C ALA A 121 -11.15 18.22 -16.30
N LEU A 122 -12.00 18.72 -17.20
CA LEU A 122 -12.55 17.96 -18.33
C LEU A 122 -11.48 17.62 -19.40
N LYS A 123 -10.50 18.50 -19.62
CA LYS A 123 -9.39 18.29 -20.56
C LYS A 123 -8.25 17.44 -20.01
N ASN A 124 -8.04 17.47 -18.69
CA ASN A 124 -6.94 16.79 -18.01
C ASN A 124 -7.33 15.42 -17.43
N VAL A 125 -8.51 14.88 -17.79
CA VAL A 125 -8.90 13.51 -17.41
C VAL A 125 -7.91 12.46 -17.94
N ASP A 126 -7.23 12.74 -19.06
CA ASP A 126 -6.21 11.84 -19.62
C ASP A 126 -4.78 12.10 -19.08
N GLY A 127 -4.64 13.01 -18.11
CA GLY A 127 -3.38 13.29 -17.40
C GLY A 127 -2.62 14.54 -17.85
N GLN A 128 -1.90 15.15 -16.92
CA GLN A 128 -1.02 16.30 -17.17
C GLN A 128 0.26 15.91 -17.94
N GLN A 129 0.80 16.84 -18.72
CA GLN A 129 2.15 16.69 -19.29
C GLN A 129 3.20 16.85 -18.19
N LEU A 130 3.61 15.71 -17.61
CA LEU A 130 4.72 15.67 -16.66
C LEU A 130 6.07 15.94 -17.37
N GLY A 131 6.99 16.60 -16.66
CA GLY A 131 8.39 16.71 -17.08
C GLY A 131 9.07 15.33 -17.17
N PRO A 132 10.19 15.19 -17.89
CA PRO A 132 10.85 13.90 -18.14
C PRO A 132 11.16 13.11 -16.86
N ILE A 133 11.65 13.79 -15.82
CA ILE A 133 11.97 13.18 -14.52
C ILE A 133 10.71 12.60 -13.87
N LEU A 134 9.64 13.40 -13.74
CA LEU A 134 8.38 12.96 -13.15
C LEU A 134 7.70 11.83 -13.94
N LYS A 135 7.87 11.79 -15.27
CA LYS A 135 7.39 10.66 -16.09
C LYS A 135 8.10 9.36 -15.71
N THR A 136 9.41 9.39 -15.56
CA THR A 136 10.20 8.22 -15.16
C THR A 136 9.85 7.77 -13.75
N THR A 137 9.80 8.69 -12.77
CA THR A 137 9.41 8.37 -11.39
C THR A 137 7.99 7.83 -11.33
N GLY A 138 7.07 8.38 -12.12
CA GLY A 138 5.70 7.87 -12.25
C GLY A 138 5.60 6.45 -12.80
N LYS A 139 6.46 6.07 -13.76
CA LYS A 139 6.52 4.68 -14.24
C LYS A 139 7.01 3.71 -13.14
N ILE A 140 8.02 4.11 -12.37
CA ILE A 140 8.54 3.29 -11.26
C ILE A 140 7.49 3.16 -10.15
N ASN A 141 6.88 4.27 -9.71
CA ASN A 141 5.82 4.24 -8.70
C ASN A 141 4.61 3.42 -9.14
N ARG A 142 4.25 3.46 -10.42
CA ARG A 142 3.22 2.61 -11.02
C ARG A 142 3.57 1.13 -10.90
N PHE A 143 4.82 0.76 -11.17
CA PHE A 143 5.30 -0.61 -10.98
C PHE A 143 5.24 -1.02 -9.51
N LEU A 144 5.80 -0.21 -8.60
CA LEU A 144 5.79 -0.47 -7.15
C LEU A 144 4.35 -0.61 -6.60
N SER A 145 3.44 0.25 -7.06
CA SER A 145 2.02 0.19 -6.73
C SER A 145 1.42 -1.15 -7.16
N GLN A 146 1.64 -1.57 -8.41
CA GLN A 146 1.12 -2.85 -8.93
C GLN A 146 1.70 -4.06 -8.20
N ALA A 147 3.02 -4.06 -7.93
CA ALA A 147 3.69 -5.12 -7.19
C ALA A 147 3.13 -5.27 -5.77
N ASN A 148 2.70 -4.18 -5.13
CA ASN A 148 2.13 -4.21 -3.78
C ASN A 148 0.61 -4.50 -3.76
N THR A 149 -0.11 -4.20 -4.85
CA THR A 149 -1.57 -4.39 -4.94
C THR A 149 -1.97 -5.45 -5.96
N SER A 150 -2.06 -5.08 -7.24
CA SER A 150 -2.66 -5.92 -8.29
C SER A 150 -1.93 -7.24 -8.52
N TRP A 151 -0.62 -7.31 -8.33
CA TRP A 151 0.15 -8.54 -8.48
C TRP A 151 0.29 -9.34 -7.19
N ASN A 152 -0.28 -8.84 -6.09
CA ASN A 152 -0.24 -9.48 -4.78
C ASN A 152 -1.62 -10.07 -4.42
N PRO A 153 -1.87 -11.36 -4.66
CA PRO A 153 -3.15 -11.98 -4.31
C PRO A 153 -3.52 -11.82 -2.83
N GLY A 154 -2.52 -11.82 -1.95
CA GLY A 154 -2.71 -11.61 -0.53
C GLY A 154 -3.21 -10.22 -0.17
N PHE A 155 -2.93 -9.19 -1.00
CA PHE A 155 -3.49 -7.85 -0.84
C PHE A 155 -4.98 -7.84 -1.17
N THR A 156 -5.38 -8.51 -2.26
CA THR A 156 -6.77 -8.52 -2.74
C THR A 156 -7.75 -9.01 -1.68
N VAL A 157 -7.38 -10.05 -0.91
CA VAL A 157 -8.20 -10.56 0.20
C VAL A 157 -8.37 -9.52 1.31
N THR A 158 -7.27 -8.92 1.76
CA THR A 158 -7.33 -7.90 2.82
C THR A 158 -8.08 -6.65 2.37
N ASN A 159 -7.95 -6.27 1.10
CA ASN A 159 -8.65 -5.12 0.54
C ASN A 159 -10.15 -5.38 0.38
N ALA A 160 -10.55 -6.59 -0.04
CA ALA A 160 -11.95 -7.00 -0.10
C ALA A 160 -12.66 -6.82 1.26
N ILE A 161 -12.01 -7.29 2.34
CA ILE A 161 -12.54 -7.18 3.70
C ILE A 161 -12.72 -5.72 4.11
N ARG A 162 -11.76 -4.86 3.78
CA ARG A 162 -11.83 -3.41 4.05
C ARG A 162 -12.90 -2.71 3.23
N ASP A 163 -13.03 -3.04 1.96
CA ASP A 163 -14.00 -2.43 1.05
C ASP A 163 -15.44 -2.79 1.43
N VAL A 164 -15.68 -4.03 1.85
CA VAL A 164 -16.99 -4.47 2.37
C VAL A 164 -17.39 -3.66 3.61
N GLN A 165 -16.47 -3.52 4.57
CA GLN A 165 -16.71 -2.73 5.78
C GLN A 165 -16.92 -1.25 5.46
N THR A 166 -16.04 -0.67 4.63
CA THR A 166 -16.10 0.74 4.20
C THR A 166 -17.43 1.03 3.53
N ALA A 167 -17.84 0.19 2.58
CA ALA A 167 -19.10 0.32 1.90
C ALA A 167 -20.28 0.21 2.87
N ALA A 168 -20.27 -0.75 3.80
CA ALA A 168 -21.35 -0.91 4.76
C ALA A 168 -21.56 0.35 5.63
N ILE A 169 -20.47 1.00 6.06
CA ILE A 169 -20.50 2.27 6.80
C ILE A 169 -20.96 3.41 5.89
N GLN A 170 -20.37 3.53 4.71
CA GLN A 170 -20.62 4.63 3.77
C GLN A 170 -22.02 4.57 3.15
N LEU A 171 -22.69 3.42 3.06
CA LEU A 171 -24.08 3.37 2.58
C LEU A 171 -25.05 4.17 3.44
N GLN A 172 -24.71 4.45 4.70
CA GLN A 172 -25.61 5.09 5.67
C GLN A 172 -25.81 6.59 5.42
N ASP A 173 -24.95 7.23 4.63
CA ASP A 173 -25.11 8.63 4.18
C ASP A 173 -25.67 8.74 2.75
N THR A 174 -26.16 7.64 2.19
CA THR A 174 -26.69 7.55 0.82
C THR A 174 -28.17 7.17 0.80
N PRO A 175 -28.87 7.27 -0.35
CA PRO A 175 -30.23 6.70 -0.52
C PRO A 175 -30.34 5.20 -0.21
N LEU A 176 -29.24 4.47 -0.09
CA LEU A 176 -29.20 3.06 0.32
C LEU A 176 -29.10 2.83 1.83
N GLN A 177 -29.40 3.84 2.65
CA GLN A 177 -29.42 3.72 4.10
C GLN A 177 -30.19 2.47 4.55
N GLY A 178 -29.62 1.69 5.48
CA GLY A 178 -30.21 0.44 5.97
C GLY A 178 -30.10 -0.77 5.02
N LYS A 179 -29.54 -0.62 3.81
CA LYS A 179 -29.30 -1.74 2.86
C LYS A 179 -27.88 -2.31 2.91
N GLY A 180 -27.09 -1.96 3.94
CA GLY A 180 -25.74 -2.50 4.14
C GLY A 180 -25.70 -4.02 4.12
N ALA A 181 -26.47 -4.68 4.99
CA ALA A 181 -26.52 -6.15 5.05
C ALA A 181 -26.96 -6.80 3.72
N ALA A 182 -27.91 -6.20 3.01
CA ALA A 182 -28.37 -6.70 1.71
C ALA A 182 -27.27 -6.55 0.63
N THR A 183 -26.52 -5.45 0.65
CA THR A 183 -25.40 -5.20 -0.26
C THR A 183 -24.27 -6.20 0.00
N VAL A 184 -23.91 -6.44 1.26
CA VAL A 184 -22.90 -7.43 1.64
C VAL A 184 -23.33 -8.85 1.26
N LYS A 185 -24.60 -9.20 1.47
CA LYS A 185 -25.16 -10.50 1.10
C LYS A 185 -25.12 -10.77 -0.41
N ASP A 186 -25.25 -9.72 -1.21
CA ASP A 186 -25.20 -9.82 -2.68
C ASP A 186 -23.76 -9.88 -3.24
N ALA A 187 -22.76 -9.40 -2.49
CA ALA A 187 -21.38 -9.28 -2.95
C ALA A 187 -20.74 -10.59 -3.45
N PRO A 188 -20.93 -11.76 -2.80
CA PRO A 188 -20.39 -13.03 -3.32
C PRO A 188 -20.95 -13.41 -4.70
N MET A 189 -22.23 -13.14 -4.95
CA MET A 189 -22.84 -13.44 -6.24
C MET A 189 -22.47 -12.41 -7.31
N ALA A 190 -22.32 -11.15 -6.92
CA ALA A 190 -21.77 -10.10 -7.79
C ALA A 190 -20.34 -10.45 -8.23
N TYR A 191 -19.47 -10.86 -7.29
CA TYR A 191 -18.12 -11.36 -7.56
C TYR A 191 -18.13 -12.49 -8.61
N LEU A 192 -18.93 -13.53 -8.40
CA LEU A 192 -19.04 -14.65 -9.35
C LEU A 192 -19.57 -14.21 -10.72
N GLY A 193 -20.47 -13.23 -10.76
CA GLY A 193 -21.01 -12.68 -12.00
C GLY A 193 -19.95 -11.93 -12.81
N ILE A 194 -19.14 -11.11 -12.14
CA ILE A 194 -18.03 -10.36 -12.77
C ILE A 194 -16.96 -11.33 -13.27
N TYR A 195 -16.53 -12.27 -12.43
CA TYR A 195 -15.50 -13.26 -12.77
C TYR A 195 -15.86 -14.05 -14.03
N ARG A 196 -17.12 -14.48 -14.15
CA ARG A 196 -17.63 -15.20 -15.33
C ARG A 196 -17.75 -14.30 -16.56
N ALA A 197 -18.19 -13.05 -16.39
CA ALA A 197 -18.30 -12.12 -17.51
C ALA A 197 -16.92 -11.83 -18.14
N MET A 198 -15.84 -11.95 -17.37
CA MET A 198 -14.46 -11.75 -17.82
C MET A 198 -13.74 -13.04 -18.25
N SER A 199 -14.28 -14.23 -17.98
CA SER A 199 -13.66 -15.49 -18.39
C SER A 199 -13.98 -15.81 -19.85
N LYS A 200 -12.96 -16.20 -20.65
CA LYS A 200 -13.13 -16.74 -22.01
C LYS A 200 -13.98 -18.03 -22.02
N ASP A 201 -13.97 -18.77 -20.92
CA ASP A 201 -14.66 -20.05 -20.71
C ASP A 201 -15.96 -19.90 -19.89
N SER A 202 -16.93 -19.16 -20.40
CA SER A 202 -18.24 -18.92 -19.75
C SER A 202 -19.11 -20.20 -19.52
N VAL A 203 -18.55 -21.41 -19.61
CA VAL A 203 -19.31 -22.65 -19.90
C VAL A 203 -19.41 -23.68 -18.75
N LYS A 204 -18.60 -23.66 -17.68
CA LYS A 204 -18.61 -24.80 -16.72
C LYS A 204 -19.02 -24.45 -15.28
N LEU A 205 -20.33 -24.28 -15.03
CA LEU A 205 -20.95 -24.39 -13.69
C LEU A 205 -22.38 -24.93 -13.79
N GLY A 206 -22.70 -26.02 -13.07
CA GLY A 206 -24.00 -26.70 -13.09
C GLY A 206 -25.09 -26.06 -12.20
N GLY A 207 -26.36 -26.36 -12.51
CA GLY A 207 -27.54 -26.10 -11.66
C GLY A 207 -27.98 -24.63 -11.49
N SER A 208 -28.88 -24.36 -10.53
CA SER A 208 -29.49 -23.05 -10.22
C SER A 208 -28.51 -21.87 -10.04
N LYS A 209 -27.23 -22.18 -9.76
CA LYS A 209 -26.11 -21.23 -9.75
C LYS A 209 -25.82 -20.64 -11.15
N LYS A 210 -26.12 -21.34 -12.26
CA LYS A 210 -26.04 -20.84 -13.66
C LYS A 210 -26.95 -19.64 -13.87
N LEU A 211 -28.25 -19.75 -13.57
CA LEU A 211 -29.22 -18.66 -13.76
C LEU A 211 -28.90 -17.43 -12.90
N ARG A 212 -28.56 -17.63 -11.62
CA ARG A 212 -28.25 -16.49 -10.74
C ARG A 212 -26.97 -15.78 -11.14
N SER A 213 -25.93 -16.51 -11.53
CA SER A 213 -24.69 -15.88 -12.03
C SER A 213 -24.87 -15.13 -13.35
N ALA A 214 -25.68 -15.66 -14.28
CA ALA A 214 -25.94 -15.04 -15.57
C ALA A 214 -26.64 -13.68 -15.40
N LYS A 215 -27.54 -13.59 -14.41
CA LYS A 215 -28.15 -12.33 -14.00
C LYS A 215 -27.10 -11.31 -13.55
N TRP A 216 -26.16 -11.72 -12.69
CA TRP A 216 -25.10 -10.82 -12.20
C TRP A 216 -24.09 -10.46 -13.29
N SER A 217 -23.77 -11.36 -14.23
CA SER A 217 -22.95 -11.04 -15.41
C SER A 217 -23.64 -10.02 -16.33
N LYS A 218 -24.96 -10.15 -16.56
CA LYS A 218 -25.73 -9.14 -17.31
C LYS A 218 -25.77 -7.80 -16.58
N LEU A 219 -25.94 -7.83 -15.26
CA LEU A 219 -25.93 -6.63 -14.44
C LEU A 219 -24.55 -5.95 -14.44
N TRP A 220 -23.47 -6.73 -14.44
CA TRP A 220 -22.11 -6.22 -14.57
C TRP A 220 -21.90 -5.50 -15.90
N GLU A 221 -22.37 -6.07 -17.01
CA GLU A 221 -22.25 -5.42 -18.31
C GLU A 221 -23.05 -4.12 -18.40
N GLU A 222 -24.27 -4.11 -17.84
CA GLU A 222 -25.04 -2.86 -17.71
C GLU A 222 -24.31 -1.84 -16.84
N PHE A 223 -23.82 -2.25 -15.67
CA PHE A 223 -23.05 -1.39 -14.78
C PHE A 223 -21.80 -0.81 -15.47
N ARG A 224 -21.11 -1.60 -16.32
CA ARG A 224 -19.98 -1.15 -17.13
C ARG A 224 -20.41 -0.12 -18.18
N GLN A 225 -21.51 -0.36 -18.88
CA GLN A 225 -22.04 0.53 -19.93
C GLN A 225 -22.47 1.90 -19.39
N GLU A 226 -23.02 1.91 -18.17
CA GLU A 226 -23.41 3.11 -17.41
C GLU A 226 -22.21 3.83 -16.77
N GLY A 227 -20.98 3.36 -17.04
CA GLY A 227 -19.75 3.99 -16.56
C GLY A 227 -19.47 3.72 -15.07
N GLY A 228 -20.05 2.67 -14.50
CA GLY A 228 -19.88 2.25 -13.11
C GLY A 228 -18.59 1.47 -12.83
N LYS A 229 -18.01 0.82 -13.85
CA LYS A 229 -16.75 0.07 -13.71
C LYS A 229 -15.63 0.98 -13.18
N VAL A 230 -15.00 0.54 -12.09
CA VAL A 230 -13.75 1.13 -11.55
C VAL A 230 -12.67 0.04 -11.63
N GLY A 231 -11.46 0.39 -12.05
CA GLY A 231 -10.40 -0.60 -12.17
C GLY A 231 -9.01 0.00 -11.97
N TRP A 232 -8.22 -0.60 -11.09
CA TRP A 232 -6.81 -0.26 -10.91
C TRP A 232 -5.96 -0.50 -12.17
N ALA A 233 -6.28 -1.51 -12.99
CA ALA A 233 -5.46 -1.89 -14.14
C ALA A 233 -5.57 -0.93 -15.34
N ASP A 234 -6.75 -0.33 -15.56
CA ASP A 234 -7.02 0.55 -16.72
C ASP A 234 -6.23 1.88 -16.66
N LEU A 235 -5.76 2.29 -15.46
CA LEU A 235 -4.95 3.51 -15.24
C LEU A 235 -3.46 3.34 -15.55
N HIS A 236 -3.01 2.09 -15.73
CA HIS A 236 -1.58 1.75 -15.74
C HIS A 236 -1.11 1.07 -17.03
N SER A 237 -2.01 0.88 -18.00
CA SER A 237 -1.71 0.34 -19.32
C SER A 237 -1.11 1.41 -20.25
N ASP A 238 0.19 1.67 -20.08
CA ASP A 238 0.97 2.16 -21.22
C ASP A 238 1.18 0.97 -22.16
N VAL A 239 0.36 0.90 -23.20
CA VAL A 239 0.40 -0.16 -24.25
C VAL A 239 1.80 -0.29 -24.88
N LEU A 240 2.59 0.79 -24.86
CA LEU A 240 3.98 0.80 -25.31
C LEU A 240 4.90 -0.08 -24.43
N ASP A 241 4.63 -0.18 -23.12
CA ASP A 241 5.40 -1.04 -22.22
C ASP A 241 4.95 -2.51 -22.35
N ALA A 242 3.68 -2.76 -22.72
CA ALA A 242 3.18 -4.12 -22.96
C ALA A 242 3.88 -4.80 -24.15
N GLU A 243 4.09 -4.09 -25.26
CA GLU A 243 4.83 -4.64 -26.41
C GLU A 243 6.32 -4.86 -26.09
N ALA A 244 6.97 -3.90 -25.42
CA ALA A 244 8.39 -4.00 -25.04
C ALA A 244 8.65 -5.11 -24.01
N ASN A 245 7.76 -5.27 -23.03
CA ASN A 245 7.82 -6.36 -22.05
C ASN A 245 7.50 -7.70 -22.71
N LEU A 246 6.53 -7.75 -23.62
CA LEU A 246 6.20 -8.95 -24.39
C LEU A 246 7.38 -9.40 -25.26
N LYS A 247 8.09 -8.47 -25.93
CA LYS A 247 9.31 -8.76 -26.71
C LYS A 247 10.46 -9.25 -25.82
N LYS A 248 10.72 -8.58 -24.69
CA LYS A 248 11.77 -9.00 -23.74
C LYS A 248 11.50 -10.37 -23.11
N MET A 249 10.24 -10.72 -22.90
CA MET A 249 9.82 -12.04 -22.42
C MET A 249 9.89 -13.12 -23.53
N LEU A 250 9.78 -12.74 -24.81
CA LEU A 250 9.90 -13.65 -25.95
C LEU A 250 11.34 -14.10 -26.22
N ASP A 251 12.34 -13.28 -25.90
CA ASP A 251 13.74 -13.52 -26.28
C ASP A 251 14.56 -14.35 -25.26
N ARG A 252 14.03 -14.65 -24.07
CA ARG A 252 14.77 -15.40 -23.03
C ARG A 252 14.28 -16.84 -22.88
N LYS A 253 14.67 -17.72 -23.80
CA LYS A 253 14.71 -19.17 -23.54
C LYS A 253 16.09 -19.54 -22.98
N LYS A 254 16.21 -19.70 -21.65
CA LYS A 254 17.38 -20.34 -21.02
C LYS A 254 16.97 -21.71 -20.46
N PRO A 255 17.74 -22.78 -20.72
CA PRO A 255 17.52 -24.08 -20.06
C PRO A 255 17.87 -24.00 -18.57
N GLY A 256 17.03 -24.56 -17.69
CA GLY A 256 17.37 -24.81 -16.27
C GLY A 256 16.73 -23.90 -15.22
N ALA A 257 16.16 -22.75 -15.59
CA ALA A 257 15.26 -22.01 -14.69
C ALA A 257 13.85 -22.60 -14.78
N VAL A 258 13.06 -22.57 -13.70
CA VAL A 258 11.64 -22.98 -13.70
C VAL A 258 10.97 -22.46 -14.97
N ASN A 259 10.57 -23.38 -15.85
CA ASN A 259 10.17 -23.05 -17.22
C ASN A 259 8.77 -22.43 -17.21
N TRP A 260 8.70 -21.16 -16.79
CA TRP A 260 7.50 -20.34 -16.83
C TRP A 260 7.26 -19.97 -18.29
N THR A 261 6.52 -20.82 -19.01
CA THR A 261 6.17 -20.55 -20.40
C THR A 261 5.33 -19.28 -20.50
N LYS A 262 5.47 -18.55 -21.62
CA LYS A 262 4.69 -17.34 -21.95
C LYS A 262 3.20 -17.51 -21.63
N ASP A 263 2.64 -18.65 -21.99
CA ASP A 263 1.21 -18.94 -21.82
C ASP A 263 0.81 -19.07 -20.35
N LYS A 264 1.68 -19.63 -19.50
CA LYS A 264 1.44 -19.69 -18.04
C LYS A 264 1.52 -18.31 -17.40
N ALA A 265 2.37 -17.40 -17.90
CA ALA A 265 2.52 -16.03 -17.37
C ALA A 265 1.30 -15.19 -17.71
N VAL A 266 0.89 -15.24 -18.97
CA VAL A 266 -0.31 -14.57 -19.45
C VAL A 266 -1.55 -15.12 -18.75
N ALA A 267 -1.69 -16.45 -18.62
CA ALA A 267 -2.82 -17.06 -17.93
C ALA A 267 -2.88 -16.66 -16.44
N MET A 268 -1.74 -16.60 -15.75
CA MET A 268 -1.67 -16.11 -14.37
C MET A 268 -2.03 -14.63 -14.29
N GLY A 269 -1.50 -13.79 -15.18
CA GLY A 269 -1.84 -12.36 -15.24
C GLY A 269 -3.33 -12.12 -15.46
N GLU A 270 -3.93 -12.79 -16.45
CA GLU A 270 -5.38 -12.73 -16.71
C GLU A 270 -6.20 -13.26 -15.51
N TYR A 271 -5.73 -14.29 -14.82
CA TYR A 271 -6.38 -14.81 -13.62
C TYR A 271 -6.37 -13.79 -12.48
N LEU A 272 -5.22 -13.19 -12.20
CA LEU A 272 -5.07 -12.15 -11.18
C LEU A 272 -5.90 -10.90 -11.52
N GLU A 273 -5.92 -10.48 -12.78
CA GLU A 273 -6.75 -9.37 -13.25
C GLU A 273 -8.24 -9.65 -13.02
N ARG A 274 -8.72 -10.85 -13.37
CA ARG A 274 -10.11 -11.26 -13.12
C ARG A 274 -10.44 -11.28 -11.63
N LEU A 275 -9.55 -11.82 -10.80
CA LEU A 275 -9.74 -11.82 -9.34
C LEU A 275 -9.86 -10.40 -8.80
N ASN A 276 -8.91 -9.53 -9.14
CA ASN A 276 -8.87 -8.15 -8.69
C ASN A 276 -10.10 -7.37 -9.13
N MET A 277 -10.44 -7.43 -10.42
CA MET A 277 -11.59 -6.71 -10.97
C MET A 277 -12.90 -7.17 -10.35
N SER A 278 -13.03 -8.48 -10.11
CA SER A 278 -14.23 -9.07 -9.48
C SER A 278 -14.36 -8.66 -8.02
N ILE A 279 -13.27 -8.66 -7.25
CA ILE A 279 -13.29 -8.24 -5.84
C ILE A 279 -13.54 -6.73 -5.74
N GLU A 280 -12.80 -5.94 -6.51
CA GLU A 280 -12.87 -4.47 -6.51
C GLU A 280 -14.29 -3.97 -6.85
N ASN A 281 -15.00 -4.67 -7.73
CA ASN A 281 -16.32 -4.24 -8.18
C ASN A 281 -17.47 -5.02 -7.55
N ALA A 282 -17.24 -6.10 -6.79
CA ALA A 282 -18.32 -6.92 -6.23
C ALA A 282 -19.29 -6.07 -5.38
N VAL A 283 -18.75 -5.33 -4.42
CA VAL A 283 -19.56 -4.50 -3.51
C VAL A 283 -20.22 -3.34 -4.24
N ARG A 284 -19.53 -2.74 -5.22
CA ARG A 284 -20.08 -1.67 -6.07
C ARG A 284 -21.24 -2.17 -6.93
N LEU A 285 -21.08 -3.34 -7.57
CA LEU A 285 -22.13 -3.97 -8.36
C LEU A 285 -23.34 -4.38 -7.50
N SER A 286 -23.10 -4.83 -6.27
CA SER A 286 -24.16 -5.07 -5.29
C SER A 286 -24.89 -3.77 -4.90
N ALA A 287 -24.16 -2.68 -4.67
CA ALA A 287 -24.77 -1.38 -4.39
C ALA A 287 -25.57 -0.87 -5.60
N TYR A 288 -25.06 -1.06 -6.81
CA TYR A 288 -25.79 -0.76 -8.05
C TYR A 288 -27.11 -1.53 -8.14
N HIS A 289 -27.07 -2.84 -7.86
CA HIS A 289 -28.26 -3.69 -7.82
C HIS A 289 -29.31 -3.19 -6.80
N GLN A 290 -28.85 -2.84 -5.59
CA GLN A 290 -29.72 -2.33 -4.53
C GLN A 290 -30.26 -0.93 -4.87
N GLY A 291 -29.45 -0.07 -5.50
CA GLY A 291 -29.85 1.24 -5.99
C GLY A 291 -30.99 1.16 -6.99
N LYS A 292 -30.88 0.26 -7.95
CA LYS A 292 -31.96 -0.01 -8.92
C LYS A 292 -33.23 -0.54 -8.26
N LYS A 293 -33.09 -1.43 -7.27
CA LYS A 293 -34.25 -1.94 -6.51
C LYS A 293 -34.97 -0.84 -5.71
N GLN A 294 -34.24 0.21 -5.33
CA GLN A 294 -34.80 1.41 -4.69
C GLN A 294 -35.36 2.43 -5.68
N GLY A 295 -35.40 2.12 -6.98
CA GLY A 295 -35.96 3.00 -8.00
C GLY A 295 -35.01 4.09 -8.51
N LEU A 296 -33.71 4.05 -8.14
CA LEU A 296 -32.72 4.93 -8.76
C LEU A 296 -32.59 4.59 -10.25
N SER A 297 -32.44 5.63 -11.08
CA SER A 297 -32.08 5.43 -12.50
C SER A 297 -30.72 4.74 -12.61
N LYS A 298 -30.46 4.09 -13.76
CA LYS A 298 -29.18 3.38 -13.98
C LYS A 298 -27.95 4.30 -13.80
N PRO A 299 -27.90 5.53 -14.35
CA PRO A 299 -26.76 6.41 -14.13
C PRO A 299 -26.61 6.85 -12.66
N GLN A 300 -27.72 7.11 -11.96
CA GLN A 300 -27.69 7.48 -10.54
C GLN A 300 -27.19 6.32 -9.67
N ALA A 301 -27.67 5.11 -9.92
CA ALA A 301 -27.21 3.91 -9.21
C ALA A 301 -25.73 3.64 -9.51
N ALA A 302 -25.27 3.83 -10.75
CA ALA A 302 -23.87 3.65 -11.13
C ALA A 302 -22.96 4.67 -10.44
N LYS A 303 -23.39 5.95 -10.38
CA LYS A 303 -22.69 7.00 -9.64
C LYS A 303 -22.62 6.68 -8.14
N LEU A 304 -23.73 6.28 -7.52
CA LEU A 304 -23.76 5.90 -6.11
C LEU A 304 -22.77 4.77 -5.81
N ALA A 305 -22.79 3.72 -6.62
CA ALA A 305 -21.89 2.58 -6.49
C ALA A 305 -20.41 2.96 -6.66
N ARG A 306 -20.09 3.93 -7.54
CA ARG A 306 -18.73 4.46 -7.69
C ARG A 306 -18.26 5.26 -6.48
N GLU A 307 -19.13 6.08 -5.89
CA GLU A 307 -18.81 6.93 -4.74
C GLU A 307 -18.84 6.19 -3.39
N LEU A 308 -19.14 4.88 -3.42
CA LEU A 308 -19.24 4.03 -2.24
C LEU A 308 -17.88 3.64 -1.64
N THR A 309 -16.84 3.62 -2.46
CA THR A 309 -15.45 3.41 -2.04
C THR A 309 -14.56 4.36 -2.85
N VAL A 310 -13.24 4.32 -2.62
CA VAL A 310 -12.30 5.20 -3.35
C VAL A 310 -12.39 4.96 -4.85
N ASP A 311 -12.56 6.03 -5.64
CA ASP A 311 -12.60 5.96 -7.10
C ASP A 311 -11.23 6.36 -7.67
N PHE A 312 -10.42 5.37 -8.05
CA PHE A 312 -9.06 5.61 -8.56
C PHE A 312 -9.04 6.43 -9.86
N ASN A 313 -10.15 6.47 -10.60
CA ASN A 313 -10.29 7.27 -11.81
C ASN A 313 -10.49 8.76 -11.49
N ARG A 314 -10.99 9.09 -10.29
CA ARG A 314 -11.14 10.46 -9.81
C ARG A 314 -9.78 11.01 -9.33
N GLY A 315 -9.62 12.33 -9.35
CA GLY A 315 -8.45 13.01 -8.80
C GLY A 315 -8.50 14.52 -9.03
N GLY A 316 -7.65 15.24 -8.30
CA GLY A 316 -7.41 16.67 -8.53
C GLY A 316 -6.34 16.90 -9.60
N SER A 317 -6.08 18.17 -9.94
CA SER A 317 -5.07 18.55 -10.93
C SER A 317 -3.65 18.09 -10.58
N ALA A 318 -3.34 17.90 -9.30
CA ALA A 318 -2.04 17.40 -8.85
C ALA A 318 -1.95 15.86 -8.79
N LYS A 319 -2.97 15.10 -9.21
CA LYS A 319 -3.01 13.63 -9.10
C LYS A 319 -1.78 12.99 -9.76
N GLU A 320 -1.45 13.40 -10.98
CA GLU A 320 -0.36 12.81 -11.75
C GLU A 320 1.00 13.09 -11.13
N SER A 321 1.24 14.34 -10.68
CA SER A 321 2.50 14.71 -10.04
C SER A 321 2.66 14.10 -8.65
N MET A 322 1.58 14.05 -7.86
CA MET A 322 1.57 13.40 -6.54
C MET A 322 1.83 11.90 -6.65
N ASN A 323 1.13 11.18 -7.54
CA ASN A 323 1.37 9.75 -7.73
C ASN A 323 2.75 9.47 -8.35
N ALA A 324 3.29 10.41 -9.12
CA ALA A 324 4.65 10.31 -9.64
C ALA A 324 5.72 10.38 -8.53
N LEU A 325 5.45 11.05 -7.41
CA LEU A 325 6.37 11.14 -6.28
C LEU A 325 6.07 10.11 -5.20
N TYR A 326 4.79 9.93 -4.85
CA TYR A 326 4.34 9.11 -3.74
C TYR A 326 3.35 8.05 -4.21
N MET A 327 3.72 6.78 -4.01
CA MET A 327 2.86 5.63 -4.27
C MET A 327 1.58 5.72 -3.41
N PHE A 328 0.41 5.42 -4.00
CA PHE A 328 -0.93 5.47 -3.37
C PHE A 328 -1.44 6.85 -2.92
N ALA A 329 -0.76 7.96 -3.24
CA ALA A 329 -1.14 9.27 -2.72
C ALA A 329 -2.59 9.69 -3.07
N ASN A 330 -3.01 9.50 -4.32
CA ASN A 330 -4.39 9.78 -4.74
C ASN A 330 -5.41 8.92 -3.96
N ALA A 331 -5.09 7.65 -3.72
CA ALA A 331 -5.97 6.74 -2.99
C ALA A 331 -6.12 7.17 -1.53
N GLY A 332 -5.01 7.53 -0.88
CA GLY A 332 -4.99 8.09 0.47
C GLY A 332 -5.88 9.32 0.58
N VAL A 333 -5.57 10.39 -0.17
CA VAL A 333 -6.34 11.66 -0.14
C VAL A 333 -7.84 11.44 -0.38
N GLN A 334 -8.19 10.60 -1.35
CA GLN A 334 -9.60 10.31 -1.63
C GLN A 334 -10.30 9.55 -0.51
N GLY A 335 -9.67 8.51 0.04
CA GLY A 335 -10.20 7.76 1.17
C GLY A 335 -10.45 8.68 2.37
N SER A 336 -9.44 9.48 2.71
CA SER A 336 -9.49 10.45 3.81
C SER A 336 -10.60 11.48 3.62
N THR A 337 -10.69 12.10 2.43
CA THR A 337 -11.75 13.09 2.16
C THR A 337 -13.15 12.49 2.15
N ARG A 338 -13.32 11.24 1.72
CA ARG A 338 -14.62 10.54 1.77
C ARG A 338 -15.03 10.22 3.21
N THR A 339 -14.11 9.72 4.04
CA THR A 339 -14.35 9.44 5.47
C THR A 339 -14.70 10.72 6.23
N LEU A 340 -13.92 11.80 6.06
CA LEU A 340 -14.20 13.10 6.69
C LEU A 340 -15.55 13.69 6.26
N ARG A 341 -15.96 13.52 4.99
CA ARG A 341 -17.30 13.93 4.54
C ARG A 341 -18.40 13.08 5.18
N ALA A 342 -18.20 11.76 5.29
CA ALA A 342 -19.18 10.86 5.90
C ALA A 342 -19.43 11.22 7.38
N LEU A 343 -18.37 11.57 8.12
CA LEU A 343 -18.44 12.00 9.53
C LEU A 343 -19.23 13.30 9.76
N LYS A 344 -19.64 14.04 8.72
CA LYS A 344 -20.60 15.15 8.86
C LYS A 344 -22.02 14.67 9.16
N ASN A 345 -22.33 13.39 8.93
CA ASN A 345 -23.63 12.79 9.18
C ASN A 345 -23.72 12.21 10.59
N ARG A 346 -24.74 12.59 11.38
CA ARG A 346 -24.94 12.12 12.77
C ARG A 346 -25.04 10.60 12.91
N LYS A 347 -25.62 9.89 11.95
CA LYS A 347 -25.70 8.41 11.98
C LYS A 347 -24.33 7.78 11.80
N VAL A 348 -23.51 8.38 10.93
CA VAL A 348 -22.13 7.94 10.72
C VAL A 348 -21.28 8.24 11.95
N GLN A 349 -21.50 9.37 12.63
CA GLN A 349 -20.87 9.66 13.94
C GLN A 349 -21.27 8.63 15.00
N ALA A 350 -22.55 8.23 15.07
CA ALA A 350 -22.99 7.16 15.97
C ALA A 350 -22.30 5.82 15.66
N ILE A 351 -22.09 5.49 14.37
CA ILE A 351 -21.31 4.33 13.96
C ILE A 351 -19.85 4.47 14.40
N ALA A 352 -19.23 5.64 14.22
CA ALA A 352 -17.87 5.89 14.70
C ALA A 352 -17.77 5.68 16.22
N GLY A 353 -18.74 6.18 16.99
CA GLY A 353 -18.83 5.92 18.43
C GLY A 353 -18.99 4.44 18.77
N SER A 354 -19.77 3.68 17.99
CA SER A 354 -19.88 2.23 18.17
C SER A 354 -18.56 1.49 17.87
N ILE A 355 -17.76 2.01 16.93
CA ILE A 355 -16.42 1.48 16.61
C ILE A 355 -15.47 1.76 17.78
N VAL A 356 -15.52 2.95 18.40
CA VAL A 356 -14.78 3.25 19.64
C VAL A 356 -15.15 2.26 20.73
N ALA A 357 -16.46 2.06 20.99
CA ALA A 357 -16.92 1.10 22.00
C ALA A 357 -16.46 -0.33 21.69
N THR A 358 -16.46 -0.73 20.41
CA THR A 358 -15.97 -2.04 19.97
C THR A 358 -14.46 -2.18 20.20
N GLY A 359 -13.68 -1.14 19.90
CA GLY A 359 -12.23 -1.12 20.16
C GLY A 359 -11.92 -1.28 21.63
N PHE A 360 -12.64 -0.55 22.50
CA PHE A 360 -12.54 -0.69 23.95
C PHE A 360 -12.88 -2.12 24.41
N MET A 361 -14.05 -2.65 24.03
CA MET A 361 -14.49 -3.97 24.47
C MET A 361 -13.55 -5.08 24.01
N LEU A 362 -13.03 -5.00 22.78
CA LEU A 362 -12.11 -6.01 22.25
C LEU A 362 -10.73 -5.93 22.87
N ASP A 363 -10.22 -4.73 23.15
CA ASP A 363 -8.99 -4.56 23.90
C ASP A 363 -9.11 -5.27 25.26
N GLN A 364 -10.17 -4.97 26.01
CA GLN A 364 -10.41 -5.57 27.33
C GLN A 364 -10.62 -7.09 27.26
N THR A 365 -11.42 -7.56 26.30
CA THR A 365 -11.64 -9.00 26.13
C THR A 365 -10.34 -9.72 25.76
N ASN A 366 -9.52 -9.14 24.88
CA ASN A 366 -8.25 -9.73 24.50
C ASN A 366 -7.28 -9.77 25.68
N ARG A 367 -7.24 -8.73 26.52
CA ARG A 367 -6.40 -8.72 27.73
C ARG A 367 -6.80 -9.82 28.70
N MET A 368 -8.09 -9.95 28.99
CA MET A 368 -8.63 -11.00 29.87
C MET A 368 -8.43 -12.42 29.32
N MET A 369 -8.50 -12.59 28.00
CA MET A 369 -8.36 -13.91 27.36
C MET A 369 -6.90 -14.29 27.08
N SER A 370 -6.01 -13.31 27.08
CA SER A 370 -4.59 -13.54 26.85
C SER A 370 -3.97 -14.02 28.15
N PRO A 371 -3.12 -15.07 28.09
CA PRO A 371 -2.30 -15.41 29.24
C PRO A 371 -1.40 -14.22 29.60
N GLU A 372 -1.04 -14.19 30.88
CA GLU A 372 0.02 -13.32 31.35
C GLU A 372 1.37 -13.95 31.01
N ASP A 373 2.34 -13.11 30.64
CA ASP A 373 3.74 -13.52 30.63
C ASP A 373 4.28 -13.66 32.07
N GLU A 374 5.53 -14.09 32.19
CA GLU A 374 6.20 -14.22 33.50
C GLU A 374 6.38 -12.88 34.24
N GLU A 375 6.10 -11.76 33.56
CA GLU A 375 6.14 -10.41 34.11
C GLU A 375 4.74 -9.99 34.62
N GLY A 376 3.68 -10.79 34.39
CA GLY A 376 2.31 -10.44 34.73
C GLY A 376 1.67 -9.46 33.75
N ASN A 377 2.21 -9.34 32.53
CA ASN A 377 1.63 -8.55 31.45
C ASN A 377 0.85 -9.44 30.50
N SER A 378 -0.21 -8.90 29.92
CA SER A 378 -0.94 -9.59 28.87
C SER A 378 -0.05 -9.78 27.65
N ILE A 379 0.10 -11.02 27.13
CA ILE A 379 0.85 -11.24 25.88
C ILE A 379 0.24 -10.48 24.68
N TYR A 380 -1.01 -10.02 24.80
CA TYR A 380 -1.65 -9.09 23.88
C TYR A 380 -0.83 -7.81 23.64
N ASP A 381 -0.18 -7.29 24.69
CA ASP A 381 0.63 -6.08 24.61
C ASP A 381 1.86 -6.27 23.72
N ALA A 382 2.36 -7.50 23.63
CA ALA A 382 3.51 -7.86 22.77
C ALA A 382 3.21 -7.80 21.26
N ILE A 383 1.94 -7.63 20.86
CA ILE A 383 1.58 -7.46 19.45
C ILE A 383 2.04 -6.06 18.98
N PRO A 384 2.83 -5.95 17.90
CA PRO A 384 3.31 -4.66 17.42
C PRO A 384 2.18 -3.67 17.11
N ASP A 385 2.35 -2.39 17.44
CA ASP A 385 1.29 -1.39 17.33
C ASP A 385 0.77 -1.21 15.92
N HIS A 386 1.65 -1.16 14.91
CA HIS A 386 1.24 -1.12 13.51
C HIS A 386 0.36 -2.31 13.07
N VAL A 387 0.34 -3.42 13.83
CA VAL A 387 -0.60 -4.54 13.63
C VAL A 387 -1.93 -4.25 14.33
N LYS A 388 -1.92 -3.81 15.59
CA LYS A 388 -3.13 -3.43 16.36
C LYS A 388 -3.88 -2.25 15.72
N GLU A 389 -3.16 -1.26 15.20
CA GLU A 389 -3.73 -0.07 14.53
C GLU A 389 -4.42 -0.37 13.20
N ARG A 390 -4.06 -1.48 12.55
CA ARG A 390 -4.53 -1.82 11.19
C ARG A 390 -5.47 -3.01 11.19
N ASN A 391 -5.66 -3.68 12.33
CA ASN A 391 -6.45 -4.90 12.44
C ASN A 391 -7.21 -4.95 13.76
N LEU A 392 -8.42 -5.45 13.70
CA LEU A 392 -9.12 -5.99 14.86
C LEU A 392 -8.44 -7.31 15.22
N ILE A 393 -7.99 -7.41 16.47
CA ILE A 393 -7.33 -8.60 17.01
C ILE A 393 -8.32 -9.43 17.81
N ILE A 394 -8.27 -10.76 17.64
CA ILE A 394 -9.02 -11.70 18.47
C ILE A 394 -8.04 -12.72 19.02
N VAL A 395 -7.89 -12.76 20.33
CA VAL A 395 -7.12 -13.78 21.05
C VAL A 395 -8.06 -14.91 21.48
N PRO A 396 -7.88 -16.15 20.98
CA PRO A 396 -8.71 -17.27 21.40
C PRO A 396 -8.40 -17.68 22.85
N PRO A 397 -9.42 -18.13 23.61
CA PRO A 397 -9.25 -18.58 24.99
C PRO A 397 -8.34 -19.82 25.05
N GLY A 398 -7.45 -19.87 26.04
CA GLY A 398 -6.55 -21.02 26.25
C GLY A 398 -5.34 -21.08 25.30
N SER A 399 -4.99 -19.99 24.62
CA SER A 399 -3.84 -19.90 23.70
C SER A 399 -2.46 -19.95 24.35
N ALA A 400 -2.38 -20.39 25.62
CA ALA A 400 -1.21 -20.38 26.48
C ALA A 400 0.02 -21.13 25.94
N GLU A 401 -0.18 -22.09 25.03
CA GLU A 401 0.90 -22.93 24.51
C GLU A 401 1.33 -22.61 23.06
N GLU A 402 0.44 -22.08 22.20
CA GLU A 402 0.73 -21.86 20.77
C GLU A 402 0.75 -20.41 20.32
N ALA A 403 0.39 -19.46 21.20
CA ALA A 403 0.63 -18.05 20.98
C ALA A 403 0.11 -17.53 19.61
N ASP A 404 -1.09 -17.94 19.21
CA ASP A 404 -1.73 -17.55 17.95
C ASP A 404 -2.88 -16.56 18.19
N PHE A 405 -3.02 -15.56 17.32
CA PHE A 405 -4.14 -14.61 17.30
C PHE A 405 -4.73 -14.45 15.90
N TYR A 406 -6.00 -14.04 15.82
CA TYR A 406 -6.66 -13.72 14.57
C TYR A 406 -6.65 -12.22 14.30
N LYS A 407 -6.59 -11.84 13.02
CA LYS A 407 -6.54 -10.47 12.52
C LYS A 407 -7.66 -10.26 11.51
N ILE A 408 -8.44 -9.21 11.71
CA ILE A 408 -9.41 -8.73 10.71
C ILE A 408 -8.97 -7.32 10.30
N PRO A 409 -8.52 -7.11 9.05
CA PRO A 409 -8.05 -5.81 8.59
C PRO A 409 -9.12 -4.73 8.74
N LEU A 410 -8.76 -3.64 9.43
CA LEU A 410 -9.61 -2.47 9.58
C LEU A 410 -9.52 -1.59 8.33
N PRO A 411 -10.61 -0.92 7.93
CA PRO A 411 -10.57 0.03 6.82
C PRO A 411 -9.81 1.31 7.19
N TYR A 412 -9.05 1.83 6.24
CA TYR A 412 -8.33 3.09 6.42
C TYR A 412 -9.29 4.25 6.76
N GLY A 413 -8.92 5.06 7.75
CA GLY A 413 -9.74 6.14 8.30
C GLY A 413 -10.74 5.67 9.38
N TRP A 414 -11.31 4.47 9.24
CA TRP A 414 -12.19 3.86 10.24
C TRP A 414 -11.44 3.08 11.32
N ASN A 415 -10.16 2.82 11.12
CA ASN A 415 -9.27 2.30 12.15
C ASN A 415 -8.96 3.34 13.26
N VAL A 416 -8.99 4.64 12.97
CA VAL A 416 -8.73 5.68 13.97
C VAL A 416 -9.71 5.63 15.15
N PRO A 417 -11.06 5.64 14.95
CA PRO A 417 -11.98 5.49 16.09
C PRO A 417 -11.80 4.15 16.81
N PHE A 418 -11.40 3.09 16.12
CA PHE A 418 -11.10 1.81 16.77
C PHE A 418 -9.88 1.91 17.70
N VAL A 419 -8.80 2.53 17.21
CA VAL A 419 -7.58 2.79 17.99
C VAL A 419 -7.86 3.68 19.19
N VAL A 420 -8.68 4.72 19.04
CA VAL A 420 -9.14 5.53 20.19
C VAL A 420 -9.79 4.64 21.25
N GLY A 421 -10.67 3.73 20.84
CA GLY A 421 -11.31 2.78 21.74
C GLY A 421 -10.31 1.86 22.45
N SER A 422 -9.37 1.27 21.72
CA SER A 422 -8.37 0.38 22.30
C SER A 422 -7.43 1.11 23.26
N LEU A 423 -7.01 2.34 22.95
CA LEU A 423 -6.16 3.14 23.82
C LEU A 423 -6.88 3.56 25.12
N ILE A 424 -8.19 3.84 25.04
CA ILE A 424 -9.02 4.05 26.25
C ILE A 424 -9.06 2.76 27.07
N GLY A 425 -9.22 1.59 26.45
CA GLY A 425 -9.17 0.29 27.14
C GLY A 425 -7.82 0.06 27.81
N GLU A 426 -6.75 0.37 27.10
CA GLU A 426 -5.38 0.24 27.56
C GLU A 426 -5.09 1.08 28.83
N HIS A 427 -5.69 2.28 28.97
CA HIS A 427 -5.43 3.16 30.14
C HIS A 427 -6.50 3.11 31.23
N MET A 428 -7.76 3.01 30.82
CA MET A 428 -8.94 3.23 31.67
C MET A 428 -9.85 1.99 31.72
N GLY A 429 -9.37 0.87 31.18
CA GLY A 429 -10.06 -0.41 31.23
C GLY A 429 -10.10 -1.03 32.62
N PHE A 430 -10.78 -2.17 32.70
CA PHE A 430 -10.78 -3.02 33.88
C PHE A 430 -9.46 -3.81 34.02
N GLU A 431 -8.77 -4.05 32.90
CA GLU A 431 -7.40 -4.59 32.83
C GLU A 431 -6.49 -3.55 32.15
N PRO A 432 -6.10 -2.45 32.83
CA PRO A 432 -5.24 -1.44 32.21
C PRO A 432 -3.83 -2.00 31.99
N ASN A 433 -3.17 -1.58 30.91
CA ASN A 433 -1.76 -1.85 30.69
C ASN A 433 -0.93 -0.97 31.65
N PRO A 434 -0.22 -1.55 32.63
CA PRO A 434 0.57 -0.78 33.58
C PRO A 434 1.78 -0.09 32.94
N GLU A 435 2.18 -0.48 31.74
CA GLU A 435 3.31 0.13 31.01
C GLU A 435 2.89 1.25 30.05
N ALA A 436 1.59 1.54 29.96
CA ALA A 436 1.10 2.49 28.98
C ALA A 436 1.34 3.93 29.45
N GLU A 437 2.27 4.61 28.77
CA GLU A 437 2.56 6.02 28.99
C GLU A 437 1.60 6.91 28.16
N LEU A 438 1.13 8.02 28.76
CA LEU A 438 0.24 8.97 28.08
C LEU A 438 0.90 9.60 26.84
N ALA A 439 2.22 9.82 26.90
CA ALA A 439 2.99 10.38 25.79
C ALA A 439 3.07 9.42 24.59
N ASP A 440 3.37 8.14 24.84
CA ASP A 440 3.38 7.08 23.82
C ASP A 440 2.00 6.91 23.17
N THR A 441 0.95 6.89 23.99
CA THR A 441 -0.44 6.80 23.55
C THR A 441 -0.86 7.95 22.64
N THR A 442 -0.42 9.16 22.98
CA THR A 442 -0.65 10.34 22.13
C THR A 442 0.09 10.20 20.80
N GLY A 443 1.32 9.67 20.83
CA GLY A 443 2.10 9.32 19.64
C GLY A 443 1.39 8.30 18.75
N ARG A 444 0.96 7.17 19.30
CA ARG A 444 0.23 6.11 18.58
C ARG A 444 -1.10 6.58 17.99
N LEU A 445 -1.85 7.42 18.72
CA LEU A 445 -3.06 8.04 18.17
C LEU A 445 -2.74 8.96 17.00
N LEU A 446 -1.68 9.77 17.13
CA LEU A 446 -1.23 10.65 16.06
C LEU A 446 -0.79 9.82 14.85
N ASP A 447 0.02 8.78 15.02
CA ASP A 447 0.48 7.90 13.95
C ASP A 447 -0.67 7.17 13.26
N ALA A 448 -1.65 6.67 14.01
CA ALA A 448 -2.86 6.07 13.45
C ALA A 448 -3.66 7.09 12.61
N ALA A 449 -3.76 8.35 13.07
CA ALA A 449 -4.44 9.41 12.36
C ALA A 449 -3.67 9.85 11.10
N LEU A 450 -2.36 10.08 11.21
CA LEU A 450 -1.47 10.47 10.11
C LEU A 450 -1.46 9.36 9.05
N GLY A 451 -1.24 8.10 9.43
CA GLY A 451 -1.24 6.95 8.52
C GLY A 451 -2.59 6.66 7.86
N SER A 452 -3.69 7.23 8.37
CA SER A 452 -5.04 7.07 7.81
C SER A 452 -5.50 8.25 6.96
N PHE A 453 -5.05 9.46 7.30
CA PHE A 453 -5.54 10.69 6.67
C PHE A 453 -4.51 11.40 5.80
N ILE A 454 -3.24 11.04 5.92
CA ILE A 454 -2.15 11.64 5.16
C ILE A 454 -1.60 10.61 4.16
N PRO A 455 -1.49 10.97 2.87
CA PRO A 455 -0.99 10.07 1.82
C PRO A 455 0.50 9.74 1.92
N VAL A 456 1.23 10.45 2.78
CA VAL A 456 2.66 10.31 3.06
C VAL A 456 2.85 9.86 4.50
N ASP A 457 3.85 9.01 4.71
CA ASP A 457 4.07 8.30 5.97
C ASP A 457 4.85 9.15 6.97
N LEU A 458 4.21 10.22 7.47
CA LEU A 458 4.85 11.23 8.33
C LEU A 458 5.33 10.70 9.69
N GLY A 459 4.90 9.50 10.10
CA GLY A 459 5.43 8.82 11.29
C GLY A 459 6.84 8.26 11.07
N SER A 460 7.29 8.10 9.82
CA SER A 460 8.66 7.68 9.51
C SER A 460 9.55 8.87 9.17
N LYS A 461 10.85 8.79 9.52
CA LYS A 461 11.86 9.80 9.17
C LYS A 461 12.02 10.01 7.66
N THR A 462 11.60 9.04 6.85
CA THR A 462 11.68 9.06 5.38
C THR A 462 10.33 9.29 4.69
N GLY A 463 9.28 9.62 5.44
CA GLY A 463 7.91 9.75 4.92
C GLY A 463 7.72 10.78 3.80
N LEU A 464 8.52 11.85 3.84
CA LEU A 464 8.54 12.93 2.84
C LEU A 464 9.52 12.66 1.68
N VAL A 465 10.24 11.54 1.71
CA VAL A 465 11.10 11.14 0.60
C VAL A 465 10.22 10.52 -0.49
N PRO A 466 10.35 10.94 -1.77
CA PRO A 466 9.63 10.29 -2.86
C PRO A 466 9.84 8.77 -2.84
N SER A 467 8.78 8.00 -3.12
CA SER A 467 8.79 6.53 -2.94
C SER A 467 9.91 5.82 -3.69
N VAL A 468 10.36 6.37 -4.83
CA VAL A 468 11.49 5.82 -5.60
C VAL A 468 12.84 6.03 -4.90
N ALA A 469 13.00 7.12 -4.15
CA ALA A 469 14.22 7.45 -3.43
C ALA A 469 14.21 6.90 -1.98
N ARG A 470 13.02 6.56 -1.47
CA ARG A 470 12.80 6.08 -0.10
C ARG A 470 13.73 4.94 0.33
N PRO A 471 13.90 3.82 -0.42
CA PRO A 471 14.76 2.75 0.06
C PRO A 471 16.22 3.17 0.22
N PHE A 472 16.71 4.11 -0.60
CA PHE A 472 18.08 4.63 -0.47
C PHE A 472 18.22 5.55 0.75
N ALA A 473 17.21 6.39 1.01
CA ALA A 473 17.19 7.22 2.22
C ALA A 473 17.11 6.37 3.49
N GLU A 474 16.27 5.33 3.50
CA GLU A 474 16.14 4.37 4.59
C GLU A 474 17.45 3.61 4.85
N ILE A 475 18.15 3.19 3.80
CA ILE A 475 19.50 2.60 3.92
C ILE A 475 20.49 3.62 4.47
N ALA A 476 20.46 4.86 4.00
CA ALA A 476 21.39 5.90 4.44
C ALA A 476 21.24 6.24 5.93
N ILE A 477 20.02 6.15 6.47
CA ILE A 477 19.75 6.32 7.91
C ILE A 477 19.74 4.99 8.68
N ASN A 478 19.97 3.86 7.99
CA ASN A 478 19.86 2.50 8.49
C ASN A 478 18.56 2.22 9.28
N GLU A 479 17.42 2.68 8.77
CA GLU A 479 16.13 2.58 9.46
C GLU A 479 15.01 2.40 8.42
N ASP A 480 14.24 1.32 8.56
CA ASP A 480 13.09 1.04 7.69
C ASP A 480 11.88 1.92 8.06
N TRP A 481 10.80 1.79 7.30
CA TRP A 481 9.57 2.57 7.53
C TRP A 481 8.93 2.38 8.93
N LYS A 482 9.31 1.35 9.68
CA LYS A 482 8.81 1.06 11.04
C LYS A 482 9.78 1.48 12.14
N GLY A 483 10.90 2.11 11.80
CA GLY A 483 11.95 2.40 12.77
C GLY A 483 12.91 1.22 13.04
N SER A 484 12.78 0.11 12.30
CA SER A 484 13.65 -1.05 12.50
C SER A 484 14.95 -0.92 11.73
N PRO A 485 16.12 -1.26 12.32
CA PRO A 485 17.38 -1.17 11.61
C PRO A 485 17.44 -2.16 10.44
N ILE A 486 18.04 -1.75 9.32
CA ILE A 486 18.13 -2.57 8.09
C ILE A 486 19.35 -3.49 8.11
N GLN A 487 20.44 -3.04 8.72
CA GLN A 487 21.65 -3.82 8.97
C GLN A 487 22.17 -3.59 10.39
N GLN A 488 23.14 -4.41 10.82
CA GLN A 488 23.78 -4.20 12.11
C GLN A 488 24.53 -2.86 12.10
N GLU A 489 24.25 -2.02 13.10
CA GLU A 489 25.05 -0.83 13.33
C GLU A 489 26.49 -1.20 13.69
N GLU A 490 27.41 -0.33 13.29
CA GLU A 490 28.79 -0.46 13.70
C GLU A 490 28.86 -0.38 15.22
N ASN A 491 29.47 -1.39 15.84
CA ASN A 491 29.73 -1.33 17.26
C ASN A 491 30.79 -0.23 17.48
N PRO A 492 30.47 0.88 18.18
CA PRO A 492 31.42 1.98 18.39
C PRO A 492 32.68 1.56 19.18
N PHE A 493 32.66 0.34 19.72
CA PHE A 493 33.71 -0.25 20.54
C PHE A 493 34.49 -1.37 19.84
N ASN A 494 34.25 -1.64 18.55
CA ASN A 494 35.13 -2.48 17.76
C ASN A 494 36.35 -1.67 17.31
N SER A 495 37.55 -2.24 17.50
CA SER A 495 38.82 -1.61 17.10
C SER A 495 39.16 -1.78 15.62
N GLY A 496 38.26 -2.38 14.82
CA GLY A 496 38.41 -2.57 13.39
C GLY A 496 37.11 -2.23 12.66
N ILE A 497 37.24 -1.65 11.46
CA ILE A 497 36.13 -1.35 10.57
C ILE A 497 35.63 -2.69 10.02
N ILE A 498 34.42 -3.10 10.37
CA ILE A 498 33.81 -4.29 9.75
C ILE A 498 33.17 -3.84 8.44
N PRO A 499 33.54 -4.43 7.29
CA PRO A 499 32.98 -4.10 5.98
C PRO A 499 31.45 -4.23 5.95
N ASP A 500 30.76 -3.38 5.20
CA ASP A 500 29.30 -3.34 5.08
C ASP A 500 28.71 -4.69 4.68
N SER A 501 29.37 -5.36 3.73
CA SER A 501 29.09 -6.74 3.28
C SER A 501 29.04 -7.77 4.43
N HIS A 502 29.74 -7.50 5.53
CA HIS A 502 29.85 -8.36 6.70
C HIS A 502 29.00 -7.88 7.90
N ARG A 503 28.10 -6.90 7.70
CA ARG A 503 27.15 -6.39 8.71
C ARG A 503 25.66 -6.83 8.59
N PRO A 504 25.28 -7.95 7.94
CA PRO A 504 23.87 -8.36 7.91
C PRO A 504 23.40 -8.82 9.31
N PHE A 505 22.10 -8.81 9.61
CA PHE A 505 21.61 -9.43 10.84
C PHE A 505 21.92 -10.93 10.84
N LYS A 506 22.03 -11.51 12.04
CA LYS A 506 22.41 -12.93 12.21
C LYS A 506 21.45 -13.94 11.57
N ASN A 507 20.24 -13.53 11.24
CA ASN A 507 19.22 -14.36 10.60
C ASN A 507 19.05 -13.99 9.12
N ASP A 508 19.80 -13.02 8.61
CA ASP A 508 19.81 -12.67 7.19
C ASP A 508 20.72 -13.67 6.48
N GLU A 509 20.16 -14.86 6.21
CA GLU A 509 20.74 -15.83 5.30
C GLU A 509 20.06 -15.64 3.94
N GLY A 510 20.83 -15.42 2.87
CA GLY A 510 20.23 -15.16 1.57
C GLY A 510 21.23 -14.86 0.46
N LEU A 511 20.78 -15.11 -0.77
CA LEU A 511 21.58 -14.99 -1.99
C LEU A 511 22.25 -13.61 -2.13
N MET A 512 21.61 -12.52 -1.67
CA MET A 512 22.20 -11.19 -1.71
C MET A 512 23.27 -10.97 -0.62
N VAL A 513 23.13 -11.59 0.55
CA VAL A 513 24.15 -11.51 1.60
C VAL A 513 25.43 -12.21 1.16
N ASP A 514 25.29 -13.41 0.58
CA ASP A 514 26.45 -14.18 0.13
C ASP A 514 27.10 -13.53 -1.10
N LEU A 515 26.31 -13.11 -2.09
CA LEU A 515 26.81 -12.44 -3.29
C LEU A 515 27.64 -11.18 -2.97
N PHE A 516 27.20 -10.36 -2.02
CA PHE A 516 27.91 -9.12 -1.70
C PHE A 516 29.15 -9.35 -0.83
N LYS A 517 29.22 -10.44 -0.06
CA LYS A 517 30.49 -10.90 0.53
C LYS A 517 31.45 -11.37 -0.54
N ASP A 518 30.99 -12.19 -1.49
CA ASP A 518 31.82 -12.68 -2.60
C ASP A 518 32.34 -11.52 -3.46
N ILE A 519 31.54 -10.48 -3.70
CA ILE A 519 31.97 -9.26 -4.41
C ILE A 519 33.02 -8.50 -3.61
N ASN A 520 32.84 -8.33 -2.29
CA ASN A 520 33.82 -7.68 -1.44
C ASN A 520 35.17 -8.43 -1.48
N GLU A 521 35.14 -9.75 -1.33
CA GLU A 521 36.33 -10.61 -1.41
C GLU A 521 36.99 -10.58 -2.79
N ALA A 522 36.20 -10.72 -3.87
CA ALA A 522 36.70 -10.67 -5.25
C ALA A 522 37.29 -9.31 -5.64
N THR A 523 36.92 -8.24 -4.93
CA THR A 523 37.46 -6.89 -5.12
C THR A 523 38.59 -6.55 -4.15
N GLY A 524 39.15 -7.56 -3.47
CA GLY A 524 40.34 -7.44 -2.62
C GLY A 524 40.06 -7.15 -1.15
N GLY A 525 38.81 -7.28 -0.70
CA GLY A 525 38.41 -7.20 0.70
C GLY A 525 38.43 -8.56 1.41
N ASP A 526 38.11 -8.55 2.69
CA ASP A 526 37.89 -9.74 3.52
C ASP A 526 36.86 -9.44 4.64
N GLU A 527 36.77 -10.28 5.68
CA GLU A 527 35.84 -10.07 6.80
C GLU A 527 36.22 -8.89 7.73
N PHE A 528 37.42 -8.31 7.55
CA PHE A 528 38.00 -7.25 8.36
C PHE A 528 38.37 -5.98 7.57
N HIS A 529 38.43 -6.04 6.24
CA HIS A 529 38.82 -4.95 5.35
C HIS A 529 37.90 -4.85 4.14
N SER A 530 37.50 -3.63 3.79
CA SER A 530 36.64 -3.39 2.63
C SER A 530 37.45 -3.55 1.33
N GLY A 531 36.87 -4.26 0.37
CA GLY A 531 37.36 -4.34 -1.01
C GLY A 531 37.02 -3.08 -1.80
N ALA A 532 37.36 -3.05 -3.09
CA ALA A 532 37.01 -1.91 -3.95
C ALA A 532 35.48 -1.73 -4.10
N VAL A 533 34.70 -2.80 -3.87
CA VAL A 533 33.24 -2.74 -3.78
C VAL A 533 32.80 -3.40 -2.47
N ASP A 534 32.40 -2.58 -1.50
CA ASP A 534 31.85 -3.04 -0.22
C ASP A 534 30.44 -2.48 -0.03
N VAL A 535 29.45 -3.35 -0.19
CA VAL A 535 28.03 -3.00 -0.07
C VAL A 535 27.37 -4.05 0.82
N SER A 536 26.50 -3.58 1.71
CA SER A 536 25.73 -4.46 2.57
C SER A 536 24.75 -5.32 1.77
N GLY A 537 24.91 -6.63 1.86
CA GLY A 537 23.96 -7.57 1.27
C GLY A 537 22.57 -7.48 1.88
N ALA A 538 22.44 -7.02 3.14
CA ALA A 538 21.15 -6.73 3.77
C ALA A 538 20.48 -5.50 3.12
N SER A 539 21.24 -4.45 2.82
CA SER A 539 20.73 -3.28 2.07
C SER A 539 20.31 -3.66 0.64
N ALA A 540 21.09 -4.51 -0.04
CA ALA A 540 20.74 -5.00 -1.37
C ALA A 540 19.48 -5.87 -1.34
N GLN A 541 19.36 -6.76 -0.35
CA GLN A 541 18.16 -7.55 -0.10
C GLN A 541 16.95 -6.63 0.18
N TYR A 542 17.13 -5.56 0.97
CA TYR A 542 16.08 -4.59 1.26
C TYR A 542 15.57 -3.89 -0.01
N ILE A 543 16.46 -3.42 -0.89
CA ILE A 543 16.06 -2.82 -2.18
C ILE A 543 15.31 -3.83 -3.04
N LEU A 544 15.78 -5.07 -3.10
CA LEU A 544 15.12 -6.13 -3.85
C LEU A 544 13.72 -6.39 -3.32
N GLU A 545 13.56 -6.51 -2.00
CA GLU A 545 12.26 -6.71 -1.35
C GLU A 545 11.32 -5.52 -1.53
N PHE A 546 11.86 -4.30 -1.49
CA PHE A 546 11.10 -3.08 -1.74
C PHE A 546 10.58 -3.07 -3.18
N ALA A 547 11.43 -3.38 -4.16
CA ALA A 547 11.07 -3.45 -5.58
C ALA A 547 10.11 -4.60 -5.89
N ALA A 548 10.33 -5.78 -5.32
CA ALA A 548 9.48 -6.95 -5.51
C ALA A 548 8.13 -6.79 -4.81
N GLY A 549 8.08 -5.97 -3.75
CA GLY A 549 6.88 -5.60 -3.03
C GLY A 549 6.11 -6.80 -2.47
N GLY A 550 4.80 -6.61 -2.30
CA GLY A 550 3.89 -7.63 -1.81
C GLY A 550 3.82 -8.88 -2.68
N ALA A 551 3.97 -8.76 -4.00
CA ALA A 551 3.96 -9.87 -4.95
C ALA A 551 5.18 -10.78 -4.78
N GLY A 552 6.38 -10.20 -4.66
CA GLY A 552 7.60 -10.94 -4.36
C GLY A 552 7.50 -11.69 -3.04
N LYS A 553 7.04 -11.00 -1.98
CA LYS A 553 6.79 -11.63 -0.68
C LYS A 553 5.79 -12.79 -0.80
N PHE A 554 4.69 -12.61 -1.54
CA PHE A 554 3.71 -13.69 -1.75
C PHE A 554 4.34 -14.91 -2.43
N LEU A 555 5.16 -14.70 -3.48
CA LEU A 555 5.85 -15.78 -4.18
C LEU A 555 6.80 -16.53 -3.25
N LEU A 556 7.65 -15.81 -2.52
CA LEU A 556 8.60 -16.40 -1.57
C LEU A 556 7.88 -17.26 -0.51
N ASN A 557 6.85 -16.71 0.13
CA ASN A 557 6.06 -17.47 1.10
C ASN A 557 5.40 -18.73 0.50
N THR A 558 4.99 -18.67 -0.77
CA THR A 558 4.38 -19.82 -1.46
C THR A 558 5.41 -20.92 -1.68
N VAL A 559 6.63 -20.55 -2.10
CA VAL A 559 7.74 -21.49 -2.26
C VAL A 559 8.13 -22.10 -0.91
N ASP A 560 8.28 -21.28 0.13
CA ASP A 560 8.61 -21.75 1.48
C ASP A 560 7.55 -22.71 2.02
N THR A 561 6.26 -22.38 1.83
CA THR A 561 5.15 -23.25 2.25
C THR A 561 5.17 -24.59 1.50
N ALA A 562 5.45 -24.57 0.20
CA ALA A 562 5.56 -25.80 -0.59
C ALA A 562 6.76 -26.64 -0.15
N ALA A 563 7.89 -26.01 0.17
CA ALA A 563 9.08 -26.67 0.69
C ALA A 563 8.86 -27.27 2.09
N SER A 564 8.12 -26.59 2.98
CA SER A 564 7.75 -27.14 4.29
C SER A 564 6.73 -28.28 4.19
N ALA A 565 5.84 -28.28 3.19
CA ALA A 565 4.84 -29.33 3.03
C ALA A 565 5.42 -30.68 2.54
N ILE A 566 6.61 -30.67 1.93
CA ILE A 566 7.30 -31.87 1.43
C ILE A 566 8.40 -32.37 2.37
N ASP A 567 8.75 -31.57 3.38
CA ASP A 567 9.79 -31.88 4.35
C ASP A 567 9.14 -32.22 5.70
N PRO A 568 9.07 -33.51 6.08
CA PRO A 568 8.39 -33.94 7.30
C PRO A 568 9.05 -33.43 8.60
N GLU A 569 10.26 -32.86 8.54
CA GLU A 569 10.92 -32.22 9.69
C GLU A 569 10.56 -30.73 9.85
N LYS A 570 9.87 -30.12 8.87
CA LYS A 570 9.48 -28.70 8.92
C LYS A 570 8.02 -28.52 9.28
N GLU A 571 7.76 -28.00 10.47
CA GLU A 571 6.41 -27.58 10.85
C GLU A 571 5.89 -26.42 9.98
N MET A 572 4.65 -26.55 9.51
CA MET A 572 3.98 -25.50 8.75
C MET A 572 3.48 -24.39 9.68
N GLU A 573 4.23 -23.30 9.76
CA GLU A 573 3.84 -22.14 10.56
C GLU A 573 2.77 -21.29 9.83
N ALA A 574 1.61 -21.11 10.45
CA ALA A 574 0.47 -20.40 9.86
C ALA A 574 0.76 -18.96 9.39
N HIS A 575 1.76 -18.29 9.98
CA HIS A 575 2.18 -16.94 9.59
C HIS A 575 3.08 -16.90 8.33
N LYS A 576 3.56 -18.06 7.87
CA LYS A 576 4.29 -18.23 6.60
C LYS A 576 3.36 -18.65 5.47
N VAL A 577 2.24 -19.32 5.78
CA VAL A 577 1.26 -19.79 4.79
C VAL A 577 0.57 -18.60 4.08
N PRO A 578 0.61 -18.53 2.73
CA PRO A 578 -0.11 -17.52 1.96
C PRO A 578 -1.60 -17.45 2.33
N PHE A 579 -2.16 -16.24 2.30
CA PHE A 579 -3.51 -15.90 2.76
C PHE A 579 -3.78 -16.11 4.26
N VAL A 580 -3.39 -17.24 4.85
CA VAL A 580 -3.55 -17.52 6.29
C VAL A 580 -2.82 -16.47 7.12
N ARG A 581 -1.58 -16.12 6.75
CA ARG A 581 -0.81 -15.05 7.43
C ARG A 581 -1.48 -13.67 7.47
N LYS A 582 -2.49 -13.44 6.61
CA LYS A 582 -3.26 -12.19 6.58
C LYS A 582 -4.34 -12.16 7.66
N VAL A 583 -4.82 -13.31 8.11
CA VAL A 583 -5.90 -13.46 9.08
C VAL A 583 -5.49 -14.14 10.38
N LYS A 584 -4.31 -14.78 10.42
CA LYS A 584 -3.70 -15.38 11.60
C LYS A 584 -2.30 -14.80 11.82
N GLY A 585 -1.92 -14.58 13.07
CA GLY A 585 -0.60 -14.13 13.50
C GLY A 585 -0.13 -14.94 14.69
N LYS A 586 1.18 -14.96 14.92
CA LYS A 586 1.78 -15.48 16.14
C LYS A 586 2.28 -14.31 16.99
N PHE A 587 2.15 -14.42 18.31
CA PHE A 587 2.81 -13.48 19.20
C PHE A 587 4.30 -13.51 18.92
N TRP A 588 4.88 -12.32 18.86
CA TRP A 588 6.21 -12.15 18.30
C TRP A 588 7.25 -12.39 19.40
N GLU A 589 8.02 -13.48 19.29
CA GLU A 589 9.13 -13.77 20.23
C GLU A 589 10.18 -12.64 20.29
N GLY A 590 10.25 -11.80 19.25
CA GLY A 590 11.15 -10.65 19.22
C GLY A 590 10.66 -9.44 20.03
N HIS A 591 9.48 -9.48 20.64
CA HIS A 591 8.95 -8.35 21.41
C HIS A 591 9.95 -7.90 22.51
N HIS A 592 10.46 -8.86 23.28
CA HIS A 592 11.50 -8.59 24.27
C HIS A 592 12.76 -7.99 23.64
N ARG A 593 13.11 -8.40 22.41
CA ARG A 593 14.24 -7.81 21.67
C ARG A 593 13.96 -6.34 21.34
N SER A 594 12.80 -5.99 20.78
CA SER A 594 12.47 -4.59 20.50
C SER A 594 12.46 -3.74 21.76
N ARG A 595 11.79 -4.22 22.82
CA ARG A 595 11.75 -3.55 24.12
C ARG A 595 13.14 -3.32 24.68
N TYR A 596 14.02 -4.32 24.60
CA TYR A 596 15.42 -4.17 24.98
C TYR A 596 16.13 -3.04 24.23
N TYR A 597 15.92 -2.90 22.91
CA TYR A 597 16.54 -1.83 22.12
C TYR A 597 15.94 -0.45 22.41
N GLU A 598 14.64 -0.36 22.65
CA GLU A 598 13.98 0.89 23.10
C GLU A 598 14.52 1.35 24.46
N LEU A 599 14.56 0.44 25.45
CA LEU A 599 15.12 0.73 26.77
C LEU A 599 16.61 1.07 26.69
N LYS A 600 17.35 0.41 25.79
CA LYS A 600 18.75 0.76 25.49
C LYS A 600 18.85 2.22 25.04
N GLU A 601 17.99 2.71 24.16
CA GLU A 601 18.00 4.13 23.75
C GLU A 601 17.78 5.07 24.94
N LYS A 602 16.86 4.74 25.86
CA LYS A 602 16.66 5.49 27.12
C LYS A 602 17.92 5.50 28.01
N ILE A 603 18.70 4.41 28.03
CA ILE A 603 19.92 4.27 28.86
C ILE A 603 21.14 4.97 28.28
N LEU A 604 21.26 5.01 26.95
CA LEU A 604 22.47 5.47 26.27
C LEU A 604 22.93 6.88 26.68
N PRO A 605 22.04 7.89 26.85
CA PRO A 605 22.42 9.21 27.35
C PRO A 605 23.07 9.16 28.73
N TYR A 606 22.44 8.49 29.70
CA TYR A 606 22.95 8.36 31.07
C TYR A 606 24.25 7.55 31.14
N LYS A 607 24.37 6.52 30.29
CA LYS A 607 25.62 5.76 30.16
C LYS A 607 26.76 6.61 29.59
N LYS A 608 26.48 7.47 28.58
CA LYS A 608 27.44 8.42 28.02
C LYS A 608 27.85 9.45 29.06
N GLU A 609 26.90 10.00 29.82
CA GLU A 609 27.16 10.93 30.92
C GLU A 609 28.07 10.29 31.98
N PHE A 610 27.73 9.11 32.49
CA PHE A 610 28.57 8.37 33.46
C PHE A 610 29.95 8.01 32.90
N GLY A 611 30.03 7.70 31.60
CA GLY A 611 31.28 7.39 30.90
C GLY A 611 32.17 8.60 30.63
N SER A 612 31.60 9.82 30.57
CA SER A 612 32.33 11.07 30.35
C SER A 612 33.09 11.55 31.59
N LEU A 613 32.73 11.04 32.78
CA LEU A 613 33.47 11.26 34.01
C LEU A 613 34.85 10.59 33.92
N ASP A 614 35.88 11.32 34.34
CA ASP A 614 37.27 10.84 34.34
C ASP A 614 37.36 9.46 35.03
N LYS A 615 38.14 8.55 34.44
CA LYS A 615 38.44 7.24 35.02
C LYS A 615 39.14 7.38 36.38
N ALA A 616 39.91 8.44 36.60
CA ALA A 616 40.57 8.73 37.86
C ALA A 616 39.67 9.43 38.90
N ASP A 617 38.52 9.99 38.48
CA ASP A 617 37.60 10.69 39.39
C ASP A 617 36.61 9.72 40.06
N PHE A 618 37.13 8.98 41.04
CA PHE A 618 36.33 8.06 41.85
C PHE A 618 35.23 8.77 42.66
N ARG A 619 35.49 10.03 43.08
CA ARG A 619 34.53 10.80 43.89
C ARG A 619 33.36 11.29 43.04
N GLY A 620 33.62 11.85 41.86
CA GLY A 620 32.58 12.27 40.93
C GLY A 620 31.71 11.11 40.45
N LYS A 621 32.31 9.95 40.19
CA LYS A 621 31.54 8.73 39.84
C LYS A 621 30.68 8.22 40.98
N ALA A 622 31.19 8.22 42.21
CA ALA A 622 30.40 7.83 43.38
C ALA A 622 29.24 8.81 43.63
N GLN A 623 29.47 10.12 43.47
CA GLN A 623 28.44 11.14 43.59
C GLN A 623 27.37 11.01 42.50
N TRP A 624 27.78 10.77 41.26
CA TRP A 624 26.85 10.55 40.15
C TRP A 624 25.97 9.33 40.39
N ARG A 625 26.55 8.19 40.80
CA ARG A 625 25.79 6.98 41.14
C ARG A 625 24.82 7.22 42.29
N LYS A 626 25.20 8.00 43.29
CA LYS A 626 24.31 8.35 44.40
C LYS A 626 23.14 9.22 43.94
N LYS A 627 23.38 10.18 43.04
CA LYS A 627 22.36 11.07 42.48
C LYS A 627 21.43 10.35 41.49
N ASN A 628 21.97 9.42 40.71
CA ASN A 628 21.29 8.69 39.64
C ASN A 628 21.22 7.19 39.97
N LYS A 629 20.81 6.84 41.20
CA LYS A 629 20.89 5.46 41.72
C LYS A 629 20.23 4.44 40.79
N VAL A 630 18.96 4.66 40.45
CA VAL A 630 18.15 3.81 39.56
C VAL A 630 18.83 3.65 38.20
N TRP A 631 19.22 4.75 37.56
CA TRP A 631 19.92 4.74 36.28
C TRP A 631 21.28 4.04 36.35
N SER A 632 21.98 4.12 37.48
CA SER A 632 23.26 3.44 37.65
C SER A 632 23.12 1.90 37.72
N GLU A 633 22.05 1.42 38.35
CA GLU A 633 21.72 -0.01 38.44
C GLU A 633 21.24 -0.54 37.07
N ARG A 634 20.37 0.23 36.39
CA ARG A 634 19.95 -0.02 34.99
C ARG A 634 21.14 -0.11 34.03
N ILE A 635 22.13 0.80 34.15
CA ILE A 635 23.35 0.79 33.35
C ILE A 635 24.19 -0.46 33.60
N ASP A 636 24.30 -0.93 34.85
CA ASP A 636 25.11 -2.09 35.17
C ASP A 636 24.47 -3.39 34.69
N ARG A 637 23.14 -3.56 34.88
CA ARG A 637 22.37 -4.64 34.25
C ARG A 637 22.52 -4.62 32.73
N PHE A 638 22.44 -3.45 32.10
CA PHE A 638 22.59 -3.33 30.66
C PHE A 638 23.98 -3.79 30.17
N LYS A 639 25.05 -3.46 30.90
CA LYS A 639 26.41 -3.95 30.58
C LYS A 639 26.53 -5.47 30.71
N GLU A 640 25.89 -6.04 31.71
CA GLU A 640 25.85 -7.49 31.92
C GLU A 640 25.11 -8.19 30.79
N SER A 641 23.90 -7.73 30.45
CA SER A 641 23.14 -8.24 29.30
C SER A 641 23.94 -8.14 28.00
N GLU A 642 24.59 -7.01 27.71
CA GLU A 642 25.45 -6.85 26.51
C GLU A 642 26.62 -7.84 26.52
N ARG A 643 27.24 -8.09 27.69
CA ARG A 643 28.34 -9.05 27.83
C ARG A 643 27.86 -10.47 27.51
N ASP A 644 26.71 -10.88 28.01
CA ASP A 644 26.19 -12.23 27.82
C ASP A 644 25.60 -12.44 26.43
N LEU A 645 24.92 -11.43 25.87
CA LEU A 645 24.54 -11.38 24.47
C LEU A 645 25.78 -11.55 23.58
N ARG A 646 26.89 -10.86 23.87
CA ARG A 646 28.14 -11.01 23.11
C ARG A 646 28.70 -12.44 23.19
N LYS A 647 28.70 -13.07 24.37
CA LYS A 647 29.15 -14.47 24.54
C LYS A 647 28.29 -15.44 23.72
N LEU A 648 26.97 -15.37 23.86
CA LEU A 648 26.04 -16.24 23.11
C LEU A 648 26.15 -15.99 21.61
N ARG A 649 26.23 -14.73 21.19
CA ARG A 649 26.41 -14.36 19.78
C ARG A 649 27.71 -14.91 19.21
N LYS A 650 28.82 -14.85 19.95
CA LYS A 650 30.11 -15.46 19.55
C LYS A 650 30.01 -16.99 19.50
N ALA A 651 29.31 -17.60 20.44
CA ALA A 651 29.14 -19.05 20.52
C ALA A 651 28.25 -19.62 19.39
N ILE A 652 27.35 -18.82 18.81
CA ILE A 652 26.56 -19.17 17.62
C ILE A 652 27.40 -19.09 16.34
N ARG A 653 28.37 -18.16 16.27
CA ARG A 653 29.24 -17.93 15.10
C ARG A 653 30.37 -18.95 14.95
N ARG A 654 30.54 -19.89 15.88
CA ARG A 654 31.61 -20.90 15.80
C ARG A 654 31.31 -21.91 14.68
N PRO A 655 32.30 -22.28 13.84
CA PRO A 655 32.15 -23.35 12.86
C PRO A 655 31.77 -24.67 13.54
N GLY A 656 30.95 -25.49 12.89
CA GLY A 656 30.57 -26.83 13.39
C GLY A 656 29.46 -26.86 14.46
N VAL A 657 28.81 -25.71 14.77
CA VAL A 657 27.66 -25.69 15.69
C VAL A 657 26.40 -26.19 14.98
N THR A 658 25.77 -27.22 15.54
CA THR A 658 24.53 -27.83 15.01
C THR A 658 23.36 -26.85 15.05
N GLN A 659 22.36 -27.04 14.17
CA GLN A 659 21.14 -26.23 14.18
C GLN A 659 20.40 -26.26 15.53
N LYS A 660 20.36 -27.42 16.19
CA LYS A 660 19.80 -27.57 17.53
C LYS A 660 20.50 -26.68 18.56
N THR A 661 21.83 -26.68 18.57
CA THR A 661 22.60 -25.82 19.49
C THR A 661 22.51 -24.33 19.14
N LYS A 662 22.35 -23.98 17.85
CA LYS A 662 22.04 -22.59 17.44
C LYS A 662 20.68 -22.15 18.01
N MET A 663 19.66 -23.00 17.89
CA MET A 663 18.31 -22.76 18.42
C MET A 663 18.31 -22.58 19.95
N GLU A 664 19.01 -23.44 20.69
CA GLU A 664 19.15 -23.33 22.16
C GLU A 664 19.81 -22.00 22.56
N LYS A 665 20.88 -21.59 21.86
CA LYS A 665 21.55 -20.31 22.13
C LYS A 665 20.70 -19.11 21.74
N MET A 666 19.86 -19.21 20.71
CA MET A 666 18.89 -18.17 20.34
C MET A 666 17.81 -18.01 21.43
N ARG A 667 17.34 -19.11 22.04
CA ARG A 667 16.46 -19.05 23.21
C ARG A 667 17.14 -18.33 24.38
N GLY A 668 18.42 -18.62 24.63
CA GLY A 668 19.20 -17.89 25.66
C GLY A 668 19.33 -16.39 25.37
N ILE A 669 19.45 -15.98 24.10
CA ILE A 669 19.45 -14.57 23.72
C ILE A 669 18.10 -13.91 24.04
N ASN A 670 16.99 -14.58 23.72
CA ASN A 670 15.65 -14.08 24.03
C ASN A 670 15.41 -14.01 25.55
N ALA A 671 15.92 -14.96 26.32
CA ALA A 671 15.85 -14.94 27.79
C ALA A 671 16.55 -13.70 28.38
N ILE A 672 17.74 -13.33 27.87
CA ILE A 672 18.43 -12.11 28.31
C ILE A 672 17.62 -10.85 27.99
N TYR A 673 17.00 -10.77 26.80
CA TYR A 673 16.13 -9.64 26.46
C TYR A 673 14.93 -9.55 27.40
N LYS A 674 14.31 -10.70 27.72
CA LYS A 674 13.19 -10.81 28.64
C LYS A 674 13.57 -10.40 30.06
N GLU A 675 14.65 -10.96 30.60
CA GLU A 675 15.13 -10.66 31.96
C GLU A 675 15.49 -9.18 32.13
N PHE A 676 16.11 -8.57 31.12
CA PHE A 676 16.44 -7.16 31.14
C PHE A 676 15.19 -6.26 31.18
N ALA A 677 14.18 -6.56 30.35
CA ALA A 677 12.93 -5.81 30.32
C ALA A 677 12.14 -5.97 31.63
N GLY A 678 12.03 -7.19 32.16
CA GLY A 678 11.35 -7.44 33.43
C GLY A 678 12.01 -6.75 34.62
N ALA A 679 13.35 -6.75 34.70
CA ALA A 679 14.08 -6.05 35.76
C ALA A 679 13.86 -4.52 35.73
N TRP A 680 13.78 -3.94 34.53
CA TRP A 680 13.50 -2.52 34.35
C TRP A 680 12.16 -2.10 34.96
N ARG A 681 11.12 -2.91 34.74
CA ARG A 681 9.77 -2.66 35.25
C ARG A 681 9.68 -2.77 36.77
N ASN A 682 10.42 -3.70 37.36
CA ASN A 682 10.49 -3.79 38.83
C ASN A 682 11.05 -2.49 39.41
N ASP A 683 12.05 -1.87 38.76
CA ASP A 683 12.52 -0.55 39.17
C ASP A 683 11.42 0.53 39.06
N GLU A 684 10.64 0.54 37.97
CA GLU A 684 9.55 1.51 37.76
C GLU A 684 8.47 1.37 38.85
N LYS A 685 8.08 0.13 39.17
CA LYS A 685 7.13 -0.17 40.25
C LYS A 685 7.64 0.23 41.64
N GLU A 686 8.91 -0.02 41.93
CA GLU A 686 9.52 0.30 43.23
C GLU A 686 9.79 1.80 43.42
N HIS A 687 9.92 2.56 42.34
CA HIS A 687 10.30 3.97 42.37
C HIS A 687 9.20 4.95 41.94
N GLY A 688 8.03 4.45 41.52
CA GLY A 688 6.88 5.28 41.15
C GLY A 688 7.16 6.17 39.93
N GLU A 689 7.98 5.67 39.00
CA GLU A 689 8.23 6.30 37.69
C GLU A 689 7.15 5.90 36.68
#